data_AF-A0A933XXX0-F1
#
_entry.id   AF-A0A933XXX0-F1
#
_cell.length_a   1.000
_cell.length_b   1.000
_cell.length_c   1.000
_cell.angle_alpha   90.00
_cell.angle_beta   90.00
_cell.angle_gamma   90.00
#
_symmetry.space_group_name_H-M   'P 1'
#
loop_
_entity.id
_entity.type
_entity.pdbx_description
1 polymer ?
#
loop_
_entity_poly.entity_id
_entity_poly.type
_entity_poly.pdbx_seq_one_letter_code
_entity_poly.pdbx_strand_id
1 'polypeptide(L)'
;MHDLVILGSGRSGTSMLAGLFAHAGWFVGDDPYPGREANPKGFFEARDVNGINEWLIASVEPRSTDLGAWQRWLSVLPDGVEFRVPAELAERMRRLCARRPFCFKDPRFSYTLPAWRDALGAAKHLVVFREPAATAASIVKECRTADYLKGLDFSFERALESWSASYRRLLDASRRGGDWLFLHYDQILSGDALDALEACADAPIARDFPERSLKRSRAESAVPSEVAELYRELCARAGVVHPAQPTRNEPRATFDVGVTFAAPELSVILCTYNRRDVLAESLAAWEAQAVLPGAFELVIVDDGSNDGTSKLLAEREFRVPTERIRRPNGGLAAARNTGIAAARGKRLLLVNDDTIAFPNLVEEHLVAVAERGDPSLSVLGTFEQPASALDNVLMRHLEDSNEVFCYADMQPGSVYGWNRFWTCNLSVSAELVRRAGGFDESFRRYGCEDTDLGVRLEAFGARVLYHAEARALHRHVLDFDALAKRNRTVAQAWVAFFAKHPRLLNDPDWTWVRGLSAADCERAVDQRRPELVALERAARELARVDVGAFDRRFPALADASANTLKSLAELLKELNAIWWRQGFAAGLAEQGAEAFADFLPPEPWPLATDAPVRAIAWPNWSAADLDALFDEFGDVFAGREENCLVLRHDARIDPPQLEAQAELAQAYARRFPGGDAINVLVLDDRLGARDTARVGRAVRAAIVLPSAAERVRRSWLLALHAELVADEVGLERIVPRPYGAEKRLALRAPAAD
;
A
#
# COMPACT_ATOMS: atom_id res chain seq x y z
N MET A 1 36.43 -22.10 -5.33
CA MET A 1 35.58 -22.54 -4.18
C MET A 1 36.37 -22.47 -2.88
N HIS A 2 36.03 -21.53 -2.00
CA HIS A 2 36.60 -21.42 -0.66
C HIS A 2 35.79 -22.18 0.39
N ASP A 3 36.46 -22.59 1.48
CA ASP A 3 35.80 -23.06 2.70
C ASP A 3 35.13 -21.88 3.42
N LEU A 4 33.94 -22.11 3.97
CA LEU A 4 33.08 -21.06 4.51
C LEU A 4 32.61 -21.39 5.93
N VAL A 5 32.53 -20.36 6.77
CA VAL A 5 31.88 -20.43 8.07
C VAL A 5 30.84 -19.33 8.18
N ILE A 6 29.59 -19.71 8.40
CA ILE A 6 28.47 -18.80 8.58
C ILE A 6 28.29 -18.49 10.06
N LEU A 7 28.33 -17.20 10.37
CA LEU A 7 28.31 -16.63 11.69
C LEU A 7 27.12 -15.68 11.82
N GLY A 8 26.54 -15.63 13.02
CA GLY A 8 25.42 -14.75 13.34
C GLY A 8 24.66 -15.28 14.55
N SER A 9 23.82 -14.43 15.14
CA SER A 9 22.92 -14.88 16.21
C SER A 9 21.91 -15.90 15.68
N GLY A 10 21.27 -16.66 16.56
CA GLY A 10 20.08 -17.42 16.17
C GLY A 10 19.04 -16.50 15.52
N ARG A 11 18.26 -17.02 14.55
CA ARG A 11 17.16 -16.30 13.87
C ARG A 11 17.56 -15.05 13.06
N SER A 12 18.85 -14.87 12.76
CA SER A 12 19.38 -13.74 11.94
C SER A 12 19.42 -14.00 10.43
N GLY A 13 19.00 -15.18 9.97
CA GLY A 13 19.06 -15.59 8.56
C GLY A 13 20.25 -16.46 8.16
N THR A 14 21.05 -16.92 9.13
CA THR A 14 22.13 -17.89 8.93
C THR A 14 21.71 -19.16 8.16
N SER A 15 20.48 -19.66 8.36
CA SER A 15 19.97 -20.83 7.62
C SER A 15 19.72 -20.54 6.14
N MET A 16 19.28 -19.32 5.80
CA MET A 16 19.06 -18.93 4.40
C MET A 16 20.39 -18.92 3.65
N LEU A 17 21.41 -18.30 4.24
CA LEU A 17 22.75 -18.25 3.67
C LEU A 17 23.37 -19.66 3.53
N ALA A 18 23.21 -20.51 4.54
CA ALA A 18 23.71 -21.88 4.49
C ALA A 18 23.04 -22.72 3.40
N GLY A 19 21.75 -22.49 3.17
CA GLY A 19 21.01 -23.14 2.09
C GLY A 19 21.52 -22.78 0.70
N LEU A 20 21.96 -21.54 0.46
CA LEU A 20 22.56 -21.12 -0.82
C LEU A 20 23.77 -21.96 -1.20
N PHE A 21 24.64 -22.24 -0.23
CA PHE A 21 25.86 -23.01 -0.42
C PHE A 21 25.63 -24.52 -0.41
N ALA A 22 24.73 -25.01 0.45
CA ALA A 22 24.37 -26.43 0.48
C ALA A 22 23.81 -26.89 -0.88
N HIS A 23 22.92 -26.10 -1.48
CA HIS A 23 22.36 -26.40 -2.81
C HIS A 23 23.38 -26.22 -3.94
N ALA A 24 24.44 -25.45 -3.70
CA ALA A 24 25.57 -25.29 -4.62
C ALA A 24 26.68 -26.34 -4.42
N GLY A 25 26.52 -27.29 -3.49
CA GLY A 25 27.41 -28.45 -3.32
C GLY A 25 28.44 -28.36 -2.19
N TRP A 26 28.36 -27.37 -1.29
CA TRP A 26 29.23 -27.32 -0.12
C TRP A 26 28.86 -28.40 0.90
N PHE A 27 29.88 -29.02 1.49
CA PHE A 27 29.68 -29.97 2.57
C PHE A 27 29.28 -29.25 3.86
N VAL A 28 28.04 -29.49 4.32
CA VAL A 28 27.51 -28.90 5.57
C VAL A 28 27.60 -29.85 6.77
N GLY A 29 28.12 -31.08 6.58
CA GLY A 29 28.26 -32.14 7.58
C GLY A 29 27.44 -33.42 7.24
N ASP A 30 27.70 -34.51 7.97
CA ASP A 30 27.20 -35.86 7.64
C ASP A 30 25.75 -36.17 8.06
N ASP A 31 25.17 -35.35 8.95
CA ASP A 31 23.78 -35.48 9.43
C ASP A 31 23.21 -34.09 9.79
N PRO A 32 22.76 -33.30 8.80
CA PRO A 32 22.13 -32.02 9.06
C PRO A 32 20.74 -32.21 9.71
N TYR A 33 20.37 -31.34 10.65
CA TYR A 33 19.04 -31.37 11.25
C TYR A 33 17.94 -31.23 10.18
N PRO A 34 16.86 -32.03 10.27
CA PRO A 34 15.75 -31.92 9.33
C PRO A 34 15.02 -30.57 9.49
N GLY A 35 14.36 -30.12 8.42
CA GLY A 35 13.44 -28.99 8.47
C GLY A 35 12.31 -29.20 9.47
N ARG A 36 11.79 -28.10 10.02
CA ARG A 36 10.66 -28.09 10.96
C ARG A 36 9.72 -26.95 10.60
N GLU A 37 8.54 -26.86 11.22
CA GLU A 37 7.54 -25.82 10.92
C GLU A 37 8.11 -24.39 10.92
N ALA A 38 9.01 -24.07 11.85
CA ALA A 38 9.67 -22.77 11.94
C ALA A 38 10.71 -22.48 10.83
N ASN A 39 11.19 -23.52 10.13
CA ASN A 39 12.11 -23.42 9.00
C ASN A 39 11.97 -24.68 8.10
N PRO A 40 10.98 -24.71 7.19
CA PRO A 40 10.62 -25.90 6.43
C PRO A 40 11.73 -26.39 5.50
N LYS A 41 12.60 -25.47 5.04
CA LYS A 41 13.71 -25.75 4.12
C LYS A 41 14.95 -26.36 4.79
N GLY A 42 14.98 -26.47 6.12
CA GLY A 42 16.11 -27.03 6.87
C GLY A 42 17.03 -25.97 7.48
N PHE A 43 17.73 -26.34 8.55
CA PHE A 43 18.64 -25.44 9.29
C PHE A 43 20.06 -25.44 8.74
N PHE A 44 20.40 -26.46 7.94
CA PHE A 44 21.74 -26.71 7.39
C PHE A 44 22.82 -26.74 8.48
N GLU A 45 22.44 -27.24 9.66
CA GLU A 45 23.29 -27.40 10.84
C GLU A 45 23.56 -28.89 11.04
N ALA A 46 24.82 -29.31 10.99
CA ALA A 46 25.19 -30.69 11.29
C ALA A 46 25.21 -30.97 12.79
N ARG A 47 24.59 -32.08 13.19
CA ARG A 47 24.57 -32.52 14.61
C ARG A 47 25.95 -32.62 15.23
N ASP A 48 26.94 -33.00 14.45
CA ASP A 48 28.33 -33.14 14.90
C ASP A 48 28.97 -31.79 15.25
N VAL A 49 28.83 -30.78 14.37
CA VAL A 49 29.28 -29.41 14.63
C VAL A 49 28.53 -28.83 15.83
N ASN A 50 27.22 -29.02 15.85
CA ASN A 50 26.34 -28.59 16.92
C ASN A 50 26.69 -29.19 18.28
N GLY A 51 26.93 -30.50 18.34
CA GLY A 51 27.28 -31.21 19.56
C GLY A 51 28.64 -30.78 20.12
N ILE A 52 29.60 -30.49 19.24
CA ILE A 52 30.90 -29.94 19.64
C ILE A 52 30.71 -28.55 20.27
N ASN A 53 29.97 -27.66 19.61
CA ASN A 53 29.70 -26.31 20.13
C ASN A 53 28.89 -26.32 21.42
N GLU A 54 27.91 -27.23 21.54
CA GLU A 54 27.15 -27.45 22.77
C GLU A 54 28.08 -27.82 23.93
N TRP A 55 28.96 -28.79 23.70
CA TRP A 55 29.90 -29.26 24.71
C TRP A 55 30.87 -28.16 25.15
N LEU A 56 31.38 -27.38 24.19
CA LEU A 56 32.30 -26.28 24.46
C LEU A 56 31.64 -25.22 25.35
N ILE A 57 30.43 -24.77 25.02
CA ILE A 57 29.72 -23.79 25.88
C ILE A 57 29.38 -24.39 27.24
N ALA A 58 28.88 -25.64 27.28
CA ALA A 58 28.56 -26.31 28.53
C ALA A 58 29.77 -26.45 29.49
N SER A 59 31.00 -26.49 28.95
CA SER A 59 32.22 -26.62 29.74
C SER A 59 32.63 -25.33 30.49
N VAL A 60 32.10 -24.18 30.08
CA VAL A 60 32.47 -22.86 30.60
C VAL A 60 31.28 -22.03 31.09
N GLU A 61 30.06 -22.44 30.76
CA GLU A 61 28.83 -21.78 31.20
C GLU A 61 28.66 -21.89 32.73
N PRO A 62 28.32 -20.79 33.43
CA PRO A 62 28.08 -20.82 34.87
C PRO A 62 26.98 -21.81 35.24
N ARG A 63 27.14 -22.58 36.32
CA ARG A 63 26.12 -23.54 36.81
C ARG A 63 24.77 -22.90 37.17
N SER A 64 24.70 -21.58 37.26
CA SER A 64 23.50 -20.80 37.60
C SER A 64 22.61 -20.47 36.39
N THR A 65 22.98 -20.86 35.17
CA THR A 65 22.14 -20.62 34.00
C THR A 65 20.92 -21.54 33.97
N ASP A 66 19.79 -21.00 33.54
CA ASP A 66 18.53 -21.71 33.31
C ASP A 66 18.49 -22.51 31.99
N LEU A 67 19.56 -22.43 31.18
CA LEU A 67 19.65 -23.08 29.87
C LEU A 67 19.99 -24.58 29.98
N GLY A 68 19.09 -25.40 29.47
CA GLY A 68 19.25 -26.84 29.34
C GLY A 68 20.13 -27.27 28.16
N ALA A 69 20.30 -28.58 27.99
CA ALA A 69 20.96 -29.15 26.82
C ALA A 69 20.27 -28.67 25.53
N TRP A 70 21.08 -28.27 24.55
CA TRP A 70 20.68 -27.78 23.22
C TRP A 70 20.01 -26.40 23.22
N GLN A 71 19.93 -25.71 24.35
CA GLN A 71 19.40 -24.34 24.46
C GLN A 71 20.51 -23.27 24.46
N ARG A 72 21.78 -23.70 24.48
CA ARG A 72 22.96 -22.82 24.65
C ARG A 72 23.30 -21.91 23.47
N TRP A 73 22.54 -22.01 22.38
CA TRP A 73 22.59 -21.00 21.32
C TRP A 73 22.00 -19.65 21.78
N LEU A 74 21.34 -19.62 22.93
CA LEU A 74 20.85 -18.43 23.63
C LEU A 74 21.80 -17.89 24.71
N SER A 75 22.89 -18.60 25.02
CA SER A 75 23.79 -18.24 26.12
C SER A 75 24.40 -16.84 25.94
N VAL A 76 24.62 -16.16 27.07
CA VAL A 76 25.40 -14.93 27.16
C VAL A 76 26.62 -15.24 28.03
N LEU A 77 27.76 -15.46 27.40
CA LEU A 77 29.01 -15.73 28.11
C LEU A 77 29.71 -14.42 28.51
N PRO A 78 30.62 -14.44 29.51
CA PRO A 78 31.54 -13.33 29.76
C PRO A 78 32.54 -13.12 28.61
N ASP A 79 33.13 -11.93 28.52
CA ASP A 79 34.22 -11.68 27.57
C ASP A 79 35.50 -12.40 28.01
N GLY A 80 36.33 -12.80 27.04
CA GLY A 80 37.62 -13.46 27.30
C GLY A 80 37.53 -14.92 27.75
N VAL A 81 36.38 -15.58 27.61
CA VAL A 81 36.23 -17.02 27.89
C VAL A 81 37.13 -17.85 26.95
N GLU A 82 37.98 -18.68 27.55
CA GLU A 82 38.83 -19.63 26.83
C GLU A 82 38.23 -21.04 26.87
N PHE A 83 38.23 -21.70 25.71
CA PHE A 83 37.76 -23.07 25.60
C PHE A 83 38.94 -24.04 25.61
N ARG A 84 38.90 -25.02 26.51
CA ARG A 84 39.84 -26.15 26.47
C ARG A 84 39.30 -27.22 25.52
N VAL A 85 40.05 -27.52 24.46
CA VAL A 85 39.69 -28.53 23.46
C VAL A 85 40.50 -29.81 23.70
N PRO A 86 39.89 -30.91 24.17
CA PRO A 86 40.56 -32.20 24.29
C PRO A 86 41.09 -32.71 22.94
N ALA A 87 42.13 -33.54 22.96
CA ALA A 87 42.78 -34.04 21.74
C ALA A 87 41.80 -34.79 20.82
N GLU A 88 40.88 -35.56 21.41
CA GLU A 88 39.85 -36.32 20.70
C GLU A 88 38.85 -35.38 19.99
N LEU A 89 38.50 -34.27 20.64
CA LEU A 89 37.58 -33.27 20.10
C LEU A 89 38.25 -32.49 18.97
N ALA A 90 39.52 -32.09 19.15
CA ALA A 90 40.32 -31.43 18.13
C ALA A 90 40.48 -32.32 16.88
N GLU A 91 40.71 -33.62 17.06
CA GLU A 91 40.78 -34.56 15.95
C GLU A 91 39.43 -34.73 15.24
N ARG A 92 38.30 -34.73 15.97
CA ARG A 92 36.97 -34.74 15.35
C ARG A 92 36.71 -33.47 14.52
N MET A 93 37.10 -32.29 15.01
CA MET A 93 37.01 -31.03 14.27
C MET A 93 37.83 -31.09 12.97
N ARG A 94 39.07 -31.60 13.02
CA ARG A 94 39.93 -31.76 11.83
C ARG A 94 39.31 -32.69 10.80
N ARG A 95 38.75 -33.83 11.22
CA ARG A 95 38.07 -34.77 10.32
C ARG A 95 36.86 -34.14 9.62
N LEU A 96 36.07 -33.34 10.33
CA LEU A 96 34.96 -32.60 9.71
C LEU A 96 35.46 -31.63 8.65
N CYS A 97 36.52 -30.87 8.95
CA CYS A 97 37.12 -29.88 8.04
C CYS A 97 37.97 -30.50 6.90
N ALA A 98 38.15 -31.83 6.88
CA ALA A 98 38.91 -32.52 5.84
C ALA A 98 38.13 -32.64 4.51
N ARG A 99 36.79 -32.56 4.56
CA ARG A 99 35.93 -32.64 3.37
C ARG A 99 35.66 -31.23 2.85
N ARG A 100 36.31 -30.89 1.74
CA ARG A 100 36.29 -29.54 1.15
C ARG A 100 35.60 -29.53 -0.23
N PRO A 101 34.95 -28.42 -0.61
CA PRO A 101 34.72 -27.24 0.22
C PRO A 101 33.63 -27.49 1.26
N PHE A 102 33.82 -27.01 2.49
CA PHE A 102 32.80 -27.07 3.55
C PHE A 102 32.15 -25.73 3.81
N CYS A 103 30.88 -25.75 4.25
CA CYS A 103 30.15 -24.58 4.74
C CYS A 103 29.52 -24.92 6.09
N PHE A 104 30.16 -24.53 7.19
CA PHE A 104 29.63 -24.82 8.52
C PHE A 104 28.86 -23.63 9.09
N LYS A 105 27.74 -23.93 9.74
CA LYS A 105 26.86 -22.95 10.37
C LYS A 105 26.44 -23.44 11.74
N ASP A 106 26.55 -22.55 12.72
CA ASP A 106 26.06 -22.74 14.08
C ASP A 106 26.00 -21.36 14.77
N PRO A 107 24.87 -20.94 15.37
CA PRO A 107 24.80 -19.68 16.10
C PRO A 107 25.87 -19.52 17.21
N ARG A 108 26.30 -20.64 17.82
CA ARG A 108 27.30 -20.66 18.89
C ARG A 108 28.71 -20.40 18.40
N PHE A 109 28.97 -20.44 17.09
CA PHE A 109 30.28 -20.02 16.57
C PHE A 109 30.63 -18.58 16.94
N SER A 110 29.64 -17.72 17.20
CA SER A 110 29.86 -16.39 17.78
C SER A 110 30.71 -16.41 19.06
N TYR A 111 30.67 -17.51 19.81
CA TYR A 111 31.50 -17.76 20.99
C TYR A 111 32.66 -18.73 20.68
N THR A 112 32.38 -19.85 20.01
CA THR A 112 33.31 -20.97 19.92
C THR A 112 34.32 -20.87 18.77
N LEU A 113 34.21 -19.88 17.88
CA LEU A 113 35.13 -19.70 16.74
C LEU A 113 36.62 -19.80 17.12
N PRO A 114 37.11 -19.24 18.24
CA PRO A 114 38.51 -19.39 18.64
C PRO A 114 38.94 -20.85 18.87
N ALA A 115 38.04 -21.70 19.37
CA ALA A 115 38.31 -23.13 19.61
C ALA A 115 38.45 -23.92 18.30
N TRP A 116 37.81 -23.44 17.22
CA TRP A 116 37.79 -24.08 15.92
C TRP A 116 38.87 -23.57 14.96
N ARG A 117 39.54 -22.47 15.29
CA ARG A 117 40.48 -21.75 14.41
C ARG A 117 41.50 -22.68 13.73
N ASP A 118 42.10 -23.58 14.48
CA ASP A 118 43.14 -24.48 13.96
C ASP A 118 42.59 -25.51 12.97
N ALA A 119 41.32 -25.93 13.14
CA ALA A 119 40.66 -26.89 12.24
C ALA A 119 40.08 -26.21 10.99
N LEU A 120 39.51 -25.01 11.14
CA LEU A 120 38.90 -24.24 10.05
C LEU A 120 39.94 -23.71 9.05
N GLY A 121 41.19 -23.49 9.50
CA GLY A 121 42.27 -23.00 8.65
C GLY A 121 41.95 -21.63 8.04
N ALA A 122 42.07 -21.51 6.71
CA ALA A 122 41.84 -20.27 5.97
C ALA A 122 40.39 -20.10 5.47
N ALA A 123 39.41 -20.68 6.17
CA ALA A 123 38.01 -20.50 5.81
C ALA A 123 37.58 -19.03 5.90
N LYS A 124 36.73 -18.59 4.96
CA LYS A 124 36.18 -17.24 4.96
C LYS A 124 34.98 -17.16 5.92
N HIS A 125 34.85 -16.02 6.59
CA HIS A 125 33.84 -15.79 7.60
C HIS A 125 32.71 -14.96 7.02
N LEU A 126 31.50 -15.54 6.96
CA LEU A 126 30.30 -14.86 6.49
C LEU A 126 29.44 -14.50 7.70
N VAL A 127 29.41 -13.22 8.08
CA VAL A 127 28.58 -12.72 9.18
C VAL A 127 27.27 -12.23 8.62
N VAL A 128 26.18 -12.92 8.92
CA VAL A 128 24.83 -12.44 8.63
C VAL A 128 24.17 -11.92 9.88
N PHE A 129 23.55 -10.74 9.76
CA PHE A 129 22.82 -10.11 10.85
C PHE A 129 21.49 -9.56 10.35
N ARG A 130 20.57 -9.41 11.28
CA ARG A 130 19.22 -8.88 11.08
C ARG A 130 18.98 -7.83 12.16
N GLU A 131 18.07 -6.90 11.88
CA GLU A 131 17.61 -5.89 12.82
C GLU A 131 17.36 -6.49 14.22
N PRO A 132 17.91 -5.85 15.29
CA PRO A 132 17.94 -6.42 16.63
C PRO A 132 16.56 -6.69 17.24
N ALA A 133 15.60 -5.76 17.12
CA ALA A 133 14.25 -5.94 17.65
C ALA A 133 13.50 -7.08 16.94
N ALA A 134 13.57 -7.13 15.61
CA ALA A 134 12.98 -8.20 14.81
C ALA A 134 13.59 -9.57 15.14
N THR A 135 14.90 -9.61 15.39
CA THR A 135 15.60 -10.84 15.79
C THR A 135 15.19 -11.26 17.20
N ALA A 136 15.15 -10.33 18.16
CA ALA A 136 14.74 -10.59 19.53
C ALA A 136 13.29 -11.08 19.62
N ALA A 137 12.35 -10.42 18.93
CA ALA A 137 10.96 -10.87 18.84
C ALA A 137 10.86 -12.28 18.25
N SER A 138 11.67 -12.57 17.23
CA SER A 138 11.71 -13.91 16.62
C SER A 138 12.30 -14.98 17.55
N ILE A 139 13.24 -14.65 18.42
CA ILE A 139 13.79 -15.56 19.44
C ILE A 139 12.74 -15.85 20.50
N VAL A 140 12.09 -14.80 21.03
CA VAL A 140 11.01 -14.93 22.03
C VAL A 140 9.88 -15.81 21.49
N LYS A 141 9.48 -15.61 20.24
CA LYS A 141 8.49 -16.47 19.58
C LYS A 141 8.92 -17.93 19.54
N GLU A 142 10.17 -18.21 19.15
CA GLU A 142 10.71 -19.58 19.08
C GLU A 142 10.72 -20.25 20.45
N CYS A 143 11.10 -19.52 21.51
CA CYS A 143 11.09 -20.04 22.89
C CYS A 143 9.69 -20.46 23.35
N ARG A 144 8.63 -19.80 22.85
CA ARG A 144 7.24 -20.14 23.16
C ARG A 144 6.73 -21.35 22.35
N THR A 145 7.20 -21.51 21.11
CA THR A 145 6.62 -22.49 20.18
C THR A 145 7.38 -23.81 20.09
N ALA A 146 8.71 -23.81 20.28
CA ALA A 146 9.54 -25.00 20.06
C ALA A 146 9.54 -25.94 21.28
N ASP A 147 9.25 -27.22 21.06
CA ASP A 147 9.14 -28.22 22.14
C ASP A 147 10.36 -28.30 23.07
N TYR A 148 11.57 -28.16 22.51
CA TYR A 148 12.82 -28.24 23.29
C TYR A 148 13.15 -26.96 24.07
N LEU A 149 12.38 -25.88 23.87
CA LEU A 149 12.47 -24.61 24.59
C LEU A 149 11.27 -24.38 25.52
N LYS A 150 10.26 -25.26 25.50
CA LYS A 150 9.07 -25.14 26.36
C LYS A 150 9.47 -25.07 27.83
N GLY A 151 9.01 -24.01 28.49
CA GLY A 151 9.29 -23.75 29.91
C GLY A 151 10.50 -22.84 30.17
N LEU A 152 11.24 -22.43 29.13
CA LEU A 152 12.28 -21.41 29.25
C LEU A 152 11.66 -20.01 29.23
N ASP A 153 11.74 -19.29 30.36
CA ASP A 153 11.31 -17.89 30.44
C ASP A 153 12.39 -16.96 29.86
N PHE A 154 12.28 -16.68 28.56
CA PHE A 154 13.25 -15.88 27.81
C PHE A 154 12.63 -14.56 27.34
N SER A 155 13.01 -13.46 27.98
CA SER A 155 12.46 -12.14 27.70
C SER A 155 13.05 -11.50 26.43
N PHE A 156 12.41 -10.44 25.96
CA PHE A 156 12.90 -9.64 24.83
C PHE A 156 14.26 -9.01 25.13
N GLU A 157 14.47 -8.52 26.35
CA GLU A 157 15.74 -7.97 26.82
C GLU A 157 16.84 -9.02 26.82
N ARG A 158 16.57 -10.23 27.33
CA ARG A 158 17.53 -11.36 27.27
C ARG A 158 17.86 -11.74 25.82
N ALA A 159 16.89 -11.67 24.92
CA ALA A 159 17.12 -11.91 23.50
C ALA A 159 17.98 -10.81 22.85
N LEU A 160 17.77 -9.54 23.20
CA LEU A 160 18.64 -8.43 22.78
C LEU A 160 20.06 -8.54 23.37
N GLU A 161 20.21 -9.00 24.60
CA GLU A 161 21.50 -9.27 25.22
C GLU A 161 22.25 -10.39 24.49
N SER A 162 21.57 -11.50 24.19
CA SER A 162 22.12 -12.61 23.41
C SER A 162 22.55 -12.18 22.00
N TRP A 163 21.72 -11.38 21.33
CA TRP A 163 22.04 -10.76 20.04
C TRP A 163 23.29 -9.89 20.16
N SER A 164 23.32 -8.97 21.12
CA SER A 164 24.42 -8.00 21.29
C SER A 164 25.73 -8.67 21.66
N ALA A 165 25.68 -9.64 22.58
CA ALA A 165 26.83 -10.43 23.02
C ALA A 165 27.46 -11.21 21.85
N SER A 166 26.64 -11.75 20.95
CA SER A 166 27.09 -12.47 19.77
C SER A 166 27.84 -11.54 18.81
N TYR A 167 27.23 -10.40 18.43
CA TYR A 167 27.83 -9.53 17.41
C TYR A 167 29.00 -8.69 17.89
N ARG A 168 29.05 -8.28 19.16
CA ARG A 168 30.25 -7.61 19.72
C ARG A 168 31.49 -8.49 19.56
N ARG A 169 31.36 -9.79 19.85
CA ARG A 169 32.45 -10.76 19.70
C ARG A 169 32.87 -10.95 18.25
N LEU A 170 31.91 -11.05 17.34
CA LEU A 170 32.20 -11.19 15.91
C LEU A 170 32.91 -9.94 15.36
N LEU A 171 32.51 -8.74 15.77
CA LEU A 171 33.21 -7.51 15.42
C LEU A 171 34.63 -7.50 16.00
N ASP A 172 34.80 -7.84 17.27
CA ASP A 172 36.13 -7.91 17.90
C ASP A 172 37.05 -8.94 17.25
N ALA A 173 36.51 -10.12 16.89
CA ALA A 173 37.25 -11.12 16.14
C ALA A 173 37.67 -10.59 14.77
N SER A 174 36.76 -9.91 14.05
CA SER A 174 37.07 -9.35 12.73
C SER A 174 38.15 -8.26 12.75
N ARG A 175 38.28 -7.52 13.87
CA ARG A 175 39.33 -6.50 14.06
C ARG A 175 40.73 -7.11 14.21
N ARG A 176 40.84 -8.40 14.51
CA ARG A 176 42.11 -9.13 14.68
C ARG A 176 42.65 -9.72 13.37
N GLY A 177 41.94 -9.52 12.25
CA GLY A 177 42.33 -9.99 10.91
C GLY A 177 41.53 -11.20 10.41
N GLY A 178 41.82 -11.62 9.17
CA GLY A 178 41.11 -12.68 8.44
C GLY A 178 40.18 -12.15 7.34
N ASP A 179 39.58 -13.06 6.58
CA ASP A 179 38.64 -12.74 5.51
C ASP A 179 37.21 -12.75 6.06
N TRP A 180 36.58 -11.58 6.12
CA TRP A 180 35.25 -11.38 6.68
C TRP A 180 34.34 -10.67 5.68
N LEU A 181 33.13 -11.20 5.49
CA LEU A 181 32.06 -10.54 4.74
C LEU A 181 30.85 -10.36 5.67
N PHE A 182 30.47 -9.11 5.90
CA PHE A 182 29.28 -8.76 6.67
C PHE A 182 28.10 -8.54 5.73
N LEU A 183 26.96 -9.13 6.08
CA LEU A 183 25.77 -9.17 5.24
C LEU A 183 24.54 -8.86 6.09
N HIS A 184 23.76 -7.88 5.65
CA HIS A 184 22.45 -7.70 6.22
C HIS A 184 21.46 -8.72 5.63
N TYR A 185 20.57 -9.24 6.45
CA TYR A 185 19.53 -10.20 6.06
C TYR A 185 18.76 -9.77 4.81
N ASP A 186 18.38 -8.50 4.74
CA ASP A 186 17.59 -7.98 3.62
C ASP A 186 18.41 -7.91 2.30
N GLN A 187 19.74 -7.75 2.33
CA GLN A 187 20.58 -7.78 1.11
C GLN A 187 20.59 -9.17 0.46
N ILE A 188 20.44 -10.23 1.28
CA ILE A 188 20.36 -11.60 0.77
C ILE A 188 18.97 -11.85 0.19
N LEU A 189 17.91 -11.32 0.81
CA LEU A 189 16.53 -11.44 0.30
C LEU A 189 16.28 -10.65 -0.99
N SER A 190 16.81 -9.42 -1.09
CA SER A 190 16.67 -8.58 -2.29
C SER A 190 17.51 -9.09 -3.46
N GLY A 191 18.57 -9.85 -3.18
CA GLY A 191 19.53 -10.32 -4.16
C GLY A 191 20.78 -9.43 -4.27
N ASP A 192 20.82 -8.29 -3.59
CA ASP A 192 21.91 -7.31 -3.68
C ASP A 192 23.27 -7.87 -3.20
N ALA A 193 23.25 -8.86 -2.31
CA ALA A 193 24.45 -9.51 -1.80
C ALA A 193 24.94 -10.70 -2.65
N LEU A 194 24.19 -11.16 -3.66
CA LEU A 194 24.49 -12.43 -4.33
C LEU A 194 25.81 -12.40 -5.10
N ASP A 195 26.12 -11.30 -5.78
CA ASP A 195 27.39 -11.17 -6.52
C ASP A 195 28.59 -11.12 -5.56
N ALA A 196 28.47 -10.42 -4.42
CA ALA A 196 29.49 -10.39 -3.39
C ALA A 196 29.71 -11.77 -2.74
N LEU A 197 28.63 -12.55 -2.59
CA LEU A 197 28.69 -13.93 -2.08
C LEU A 197 29.40 -14.87 -3.05
N GLU A 198 29.10 -14.81 -4.34
CA GLU A 198 29.80 -15.62 -5.36
C GLU A 198 31.27 -15.24 -5.46
N ALA A 199 31.59 -13.94 -5.42
CA ALA A 199 32.98 -13.45 -5.39
C ALA A 199 33.73 -13.91 -4.13
N CYS A 200 33.06 -13.89 -2.97
CA CYS A 200 33.64 -14.38 -1.72
C CYS A 200 33.86 -15.89 -1.78
N ALA A 201 32.90 -16.67 -2.26
CA ALA A 201 32.97 -18.12 -2.34
C ALA A 201 33.86 -18.63 -3.49
N ASP A 202 34.16 -17.78 -4.48
CA ASP A 202 34.87 -18.14 -5.71
C ASP A 202 34.18 -19.32 -6.43
N ALA A 203 32.85 -19.22 -6.54
CA ALA A 203 32.01 -20.18 -7.29
C ALA A 203 30.53 -19.74 -7.30
N PRO A 204 29.72 -20.29 -8.24
CA PRO A 204 28.28 -20.04 -8.30
C PRO A 204 27.54 -20.50 -7.03
N ILE A 205 26.46 -19.80 -6.70
CA ILE A 205 25.54 -20.15 -5.59
C ILE A 205 24.12 -20.41 -6.11
N ALA A 206 23.27 -21.06 -5.31
CA ALA A 206 21.88 -21.29 -5.66
C ALA A 206 21.02 -20.00 -5.53
N ARG A 207 21.08 -19.12 -6.53
CA ARG A 207 20.44 -17.78 -6.53
C ARG A 207 18.90 -17.81 -6.38
N ASP A 208 18.26 -18.95 -6.63
CA ASP A 208 16.81 -19.18 -6.58
C ASP A 208 16.30 -19.68 -5.21
N PHE A 209 17.21 -20.01 -4.29
CA PHE A 209 16.86 -20.53 -2.97
C PHE A 209 16.13 -19.52 -2.04
N PRO A 210 16.46 -18.21 -2.02
CA PRO A 210 15.74 -17.24 -1.20
C PRO A 210 14.28 -17.10 -1.64
N GLU A 211 13.34 -17.33 -0.71
CA GLU A 211 11.93 -17.03 -0.96
C GLU A 211 11.72 -15.52 -0.92
N ARG A 212 11.57 -14.90 -2.10
CA ARG A 212 11.29 -13.46 -2.24
C ARG A 212 9.96 -13.03 -1.60
N SER A 213 9.09 -13.98 -1.26
CA SER A 213 7.83 -13.79 -0.52
C SER A 213 8.02 -13.61 0.99
N LEU A 214 9.21 -13.88 1.53
CA LEU A 214 9.49 -13.70 2.97
C LEU A 214 9.53 -12.20 3.32
N LYS A 215 8.75 -11.81 4.35
CA LYS A 215 8.58 -10.43 4.80
C LYS A 215 9.92 -9.76 5.15
N ARG A 216 10.12 -8.52 4.68
CA ARG A 216 11.19 -7.62 5.17
C ARG A 216 11.00 -7.33 6.65
N SER A 217 12.11 -7.23 7.36
CA SER A 217 12.12 -7.06 8.82
C SER A 217 11.69 -5.63 9.17
N ARG A 218 10.54 -5.45 9.84
CA ARG A 218 10.13 -4.17 10.44
C ARG A 218 10.27 -4.24 11.96
N ALA A 219 10.74 -3.17 12.57
CA ALA A 219 10.82 -3.02 14.02
C ALA A 219 9.60 -2.23 14.52
N GLU A 220 8.83 -2.83 15.42
CA GLU A 220 7.71 -2.19 16.14
C GLU A 220 8.10 -1.78 17.58
N SER A 221 9.33 -2.11 18.03
CA SER A 221 9.78 -1.94 19.42
C SER A 221 11.12 -1.19 19.49
N ALA A 222 11.23 -0.26 20.44
CA ALA A 222 12.47 0.47 20.71
C ALA A 222 13.55 -0.46 21.28
N VAL A 223 14.81 -0.25 20.87
CA VAL A 223 15.99 -0.96 21.43
C VAL A 223 16.89 0.00 22.21
N PRO A 224 17.68 -0.48 23.18
CA PRO A 224 18.65 0.36 23.89
C PRO A 224 19.69 0.99 22.94
N SER A 225 20.17 2.19 23.27
CA SER A 225 21.09 2.97 22.43
C SER A 225 22.38 2.21 22.08
N GLU A 226 22.93 1.43 23.01
CA GLU A 226 24.13 0.61 22.80
C GLU A 226 23.90 -0.50 21.76
N VAL A 227 22.68 -1.04 21.69
CA VAL A 227 22.30 -2.07 20.71
C VAL A 227 22.12 -1.43 19.34
N ALA A 228 21.53 -0.25 19.29
CA ALA A 228 21.38 0.54 18.07
C ALA A 228 22.74 0.98 17.50
N GLU A 229 23.70 1.37 18.35
CA GLU A 229 25.09 1.67 17.96
C GLU A 229 25.80 0.46 17.36
N LEU A 230 25.71 -0.68 18.04
CA LEU A 230 26.26 -1.94 17.56
C LEU A 230 25.66 -2.33 16.20
N TYR A 231 24.36 -2.17 16.03
CA TYR A 231 23.68 -2.46 14.76
C TYR A 231 24.13 -1.51 13.64
N ARG A 232 24.27 -0.22 13.93
CA ARG A 232 24.82 0.76 12.97
C ARG A 232 26.24 0.39 12.52
N GLU A 233 27.09 -0.08 13.43
CA GLU A 233 28.44 -0.54 13.06
C GLU A 233 28.38 -1.76 12.11
N LEU A 234 27.50 -2.74 12.39
CA LEU A 234 27.30 -3.89 11.50
C LEU A 234 26.80 -3.48 10.12
N CYS A 235 25.81 -2.57 10.05
CA CYS A 235 25.31 -2.02 8.79
C CYS A 235 26.41 -1.33 7.98
N ALA A 236 27.25 -0.52 8.64
CA ALA A 236 28.38 0.14 8.01
C ALA A 236 29.37 -0.88 7.40
N ARG A 237 29.64 -1.99 8.11
CA ARG A 237 30.49 -3.07 7.59
C ARG A 237 29.89 -3.82 6.41
N ALA A 238 28.56 -3.91 6.33
CA ALA A 238 27.86 -4.56 5.23
C ALA A 238 27.62 -3.63 4.02
N GLY A 239 28.06 -2.36 4.09
CA GLY A 239 27.77 -1.37 3.06
C GLY A 239 26.29 -1.03 2.94
N VAL A 240 25.51 -1.26 4.00
CA VAL A 240 24.07 -0.96 4.04
C VAL A 240 23.87 0.42 4.64
N VAL A 241 23.25 1.32 3.88
CA VAL A 241 22.73 2.58 4.41
C VAL A 241 21.51 2.24 5.27
N HIS A 242 21.71 2.18 6.58
CA HIS A 242 20.61 1.98 7.52
C HIS A 242 19.65 3.19 7.42
N PRO A 243 18.33 3.00 7.21
CA PRO A 243 17.35 4.05 7.46
C PRO A 243 17.33 4.25 8.97
N ALA A 244 18.09 5.21 9.50
CA ALA A 244 18.35 5.38 10.93
C ALA A 244 17.13 5.00 11.78
N GLN A 245 17.29 4.12 12.78
CA GLN A 245 16.30 4.07 13.88
C GLN A 245 16.14 5.53 14.32
N PRO A 246 14.90 6.05 14.45
CA PRO A 246 14.64 7.48 14.49
C PRO A 246 15.30 8.09 15.73
N THR A 247 16.56 8.46 15.57
CA THR A 247 17.23 9.48 16.33
C THR A 247 17.51 10.57 15.31
N ARG A 248 16.68 11.63 15.42
CA ARG A 248 16.77 12.96 14.78
C ARG A 248 16.14 13.15 13.39
N ASN A 249 15.11 14.00 13.34
CA ASN A 249 15.15 15.43 12.97
C ASN A 249 16.23 15.99 12.01
N GLU A 250 17.06 15.19 11.34
CA GLU A 250 18.01 15.74 10.36
C GLU A 250 17.63 15.35 8.92
N PRO A 251 17.40 16.34 8.02
CA PRO A 251 16.98 16.11 6.65
C PRO A 251 18.04 15.36 5.84
N ARG A 252 17.61 14.55 4.86
CA ARG A 252 18.53 13.92 3.91
C ARG A 252 19.10 15.01 3.01
N ALA A 253 20.42 15.17 3.00
CA ALA A 253 21.09 16.13 2.13
C ALA A 253 21.01 15.69 0.66
N THR A 254 19.84 15.83 0.01
CA THR A 254 19.65 15.56 -1.42
C THR A 254 19.18 16.78 -2.21
N PHE A 255 18.93 17.91 -1.55
CA PHE A 255 18.78 19.20 -2.25
C PHE A 255 19.96 20.10 -1.90
N ASP A 256 20.69 20.50 -2.94
CA ASP A 256 21.89 21.35 -2.85
C ASP A 256 21.58 22.60 -2.00
N VAL A 257 22.39 22.83 -0.97
CA VAL A 257 22.18 23.88 0.06
C VAL A 257 22.50 25.24 -0.56
N GLY A 258 21.58 25.73 -1.38
CA GLY A 258 21.71 26.96 -2.16
C GLY A 258 20.54 27.27 -3.09
N VAL A 259 19.60 26.33 -3.28
CA VAL A 259 18.44 26.51 -4.16
C VAL A 259 17.22 27.01 -3.37
N THR A 260 16.87 28.28 -3.52
CA THR A 260 15.52 28.76 -3.19
C THR A 260 14.59 28.47 -4.37
N PHE A 261 13.50 27.74 -4.14
CA PHE A 261 12.53 27.47 -5.20
C PHE A 261 11.73 28.75 -5.54
N ALA A 262 11.63 29.09 -6.83
CA ALA A 262 10.86 30.24 -7.29
C ALA A 262 9.33 30.03 -7.17
N ALA A 263 8.89 28.77 -7.10
CA ALA A 263 7.52 28.33 -6.88
C ALA A 263 7.54 26.99 -6.12
N PRO A 264 6.51 26.66 -5.32
CA PRO A 264 6.48 25.40 -4.59
C PRO A 264 6.48 24.20 -5.54
N GLU A 265 7.20 23.13 -5.18
CA GLU A 265 7.13 21.85 -5.90
C GLU A 265 5.89 21.04 -5.47
N LEU A 266 5.47 21.22 -4.21
CA LEU A 266 4.36 20.51 -3.57
C LEU A 266 3.38 21.47 -2.89
N SER A 267 2.08 21.32 -3.13
CA SER A 267 1.02 21.96 -2.33
C SER A 267 0.36 20.91 -1.44
N VAL A 268 0.45 21.09 -0.12
CA VAL A 268 -0.24 20.23 0.85
C VAL A 268 -1.66 20.73 1.02
N ILE A 269 -2.65 19.90 0.69
CA ILE A 269 -4.06 20.25 0.73
C ILE A 269 -4.68 19.69 2.01
N LEU A 270 -5.02 20.58 2.95
CA LEU A 270 -5.65 20.25 4.23
C LEU A 270 -7.09 20.75 4.25
N CYS A 271 -8.06 19.84 4.21
CA CYS A 271 -9.48 20.17 4.29
C CYS A 271 -10.02 19.83 5.68
N THR A 272 -10.68 20.79 6.33
CA THR A 272 -11.13 20.64 7.72
C THR A 272 -12.56 21.12 7.91
N TYR A 273 -13.26 20.50 8.87
CA TYR A 273 -14.60 20.91 9.29
C TYR A 273 -14.83 20.54 10.77
N ASN A 274 -14.95 21.55 11.63
CA ASN A 274 -15.23 21.42 13.07
C ASN A 274 -14.23 20.52 13.83
N ARG A 275 -12.93 20.68 13.58
CA ARG A 275 -11.86 19.92 14.24
C ARG A 275 -10.72 20.81 14.72
N ARG A 276 -11.05 21.99 15.28
CA ARG A 276 -10.08 23.05 15.66
C ARG A 276 -8.82 22.52 16.34
N ASP A 277 -8.96 21.73 17.40
CA ASP A 277 -7.82 21.33 18.24
C ASP A 277 -6.94 20.29 17.53
N VAL A 278 -7.56 19.36 16.79
CA VAL A 278 -6.85 18.34 16.01
C VAL A 278 -6.09 19.00 14.85
N LEU A 279 -6.72 19.96 14.18
CA LEU A 279 -6.07 20.76 13.14
C LEU A 279 -4.91 21.56 13.71
N ALA A 280 -5.04 22.15 14.90
CA ALA A 280 -3.97 22.93 15.52
C ALA A 280 -2.70 22.08 15.73
N GLU A 281 -2.86 20.83 16.17
CA GLU A 281 -1.80 19.83 16.34
C GLU A 281 -1.19 19.45 14.98
N SER A 282 -2.01 19.13 13.97
CA SER A 282 -1.55 18.81 12.61
C SER A 282 -0.72 19.95 12.00
N LEU A 283 -1.21 21.19 12.08
CA LEU A 283 -0.50 22.36 11.55
C LEU A 283 0.87 22.57 12.19
N ALA A 284 1.02 22.26 13.49
CA ALA A 284 2.33 22.35 14.13
C ALA A 284 3.35 21.36 13.54
N ALA A 285 2.90 20.16 13.14
CA ALA A 285 3.75 19.16 12.48
C ALA A 285 4.13 19.57 11.05
N TRP A 286 3.22 20.21 10.32
CA TRP A 286 3.50 20.76 8.99
C TRP A 286 4.47 21.95 9.02
N GLU A 287 4.42 22.78 10.05
CA GLU A 287 5.39 23.87 10.24
C GLU A 287 6.78 23.39 10.70
N ALA A 288 6.90 22.12 11.08
CA ALA A 288 8.13 21.48 11.52
C ALA A 288 8.81 20.61 10.45
N GLN A 289 8.37 20.69 9.19
CA GLN A 289 9.00 19.96 8.09
C GLN A 289 10.44 20.41 7.87
N ALA A 290 11.35 19.44 7.74
CA ALA A 290 12.77 19.62 7.51
C ALA A 290 13.06 19.67 5.99
N VAL A 291 12.63 20.75 5.32
CA VAL A 291 12.83 20.93 3.88
C VAL A 291 13.34 22.34 3.56
N LEU A 292 13.90 22.52 2.36
CA LEU A 292 14.36 23.83 1.92
C LEU A 292 13.20 24.85 1.89
N PRO A 293 13.45 26.12 2.29
CA PRO A 293 12.44 27.17 2.20
C PRO A 293 11.83 27.28 0.81
N GLY A 294 10.50 27.30 0.74
CA GLY A 294 9.75 27.41 -0.51
C GLY A 294 9.55 26.10 -1.27
N ALA A 295 10.07 24.95 -0.80
CA ALA A 295 9.85 23.65 -1.45
C ALA A 295 8.37 23.24 -1.46
N PHE A 296 7.59 23.68 -0.47
CA PHE A 296 6.16 23.43 -0.40
C PHE A 296 5.37 24.62 0.15
N GLU A 297 4.05 24.54 -0.01
CA GLU A 297 3.08 25.42 0.60
C GLU A 297 1.95 24.63 1.27
N LEU A 298 1.25 25.26 2.20
CA LEU A 298 0.00 24.76 2.76
C LEU A 298 -1.20 25.44 2.07
N VAL A 299 -2.20 24.66 1.69
CA VAL A 299 -3.50 25.15 1.25
C VAL A 299 -4.56 24.59 2.19
N ILE A 300 -5.03 25.42 3.11
CA ILE A 300 -5.97 25.03 4.16
C ILE A 300 -7.37 25.47 3.75
N VAL A 301 -8.28 24.50 3.63
CA VAL A 301 -9.68 24.73 3.28
C VAL A 301 -10.57 24.41 4.48
N ASP A 302 -11.10 25.47 5.10
CA ASP A 302 -12.16 25.38 6.10
C ASP A 302 -13.53 25.26 5.42
N ASP A 303 -14.13 24.07 5.48
CA ASP A 303 -15.43 23.75 4.86
C ASP A 303 -16.61 24.21 5.72
N GLY A 304 -16.53 25.44 6.24
CA GLY A 304 -17.63 26.13 6.91
C GLY A 304 -17.73 25.84 8.41
N SER A 305 -16.60 25.70 9.10
CA SER A 305 -16.56 25.41 10.54
C SER A 305 -17.21 26.51 11.39
N ASN A 306 -17.70 26.10 12.55
CA ASN A 306 -18.35 26.95 13.55
C ASN A 306 -17.82 26.75 14.99
N ASP A 307 -16.79 25.92 15.16
CA ASP A 307 -16.13 25.57 16.43
C ASP A 307 -14.95 26.51 16.79
N GLY A 308 -14.78 27.60 16.04
CA GLY A 308 -13.64 28.51 16.17
C GLY A 308 -12.45 28.17 15.28
N THR A 309 -12.51 27.12 14.44
CA THR A 309 -11.46 26.81 13.44
C THR A 309 -11.15 27.99 12.54
N SER A 310 -12.16 28.68 11.98
CA SER A 310 -11.93 29.85 11.11
C SER A 310 -11.17 30.97 11.83
N LYS A 311 -11.45 31.17 13.12
CA LYS A 311 -10.78 32.18 13.95
C LYS A 311 -9.32 31.79 14.20
N LEU A 312 -9.08 30.53 14.57
CA LEU A 312 -7.72 29.96 14.71
C LEU A 312 -6.89 30.21 13.44
N LEU A 313 -7.44 29.90 12.26
CA LEU A 313 -6.72 30.06 10.99
C LEU A 313 -6.46 31.53 10.63
N ALA A 314 -7.38 32.44 10.97
CA ALA A 314 -7.22 33.88 10.71
C ALA A 314 -6.13 34.50 11.59
N GLU A 315 -6.09 34.11 12.88
CA GLU A 315 -5.20 34.70 13.89
C GLU A 315 -3.81 34.03 13.95
N ARG A 316 -3.66 32.81 13.41
CA ARG A 316 -2.37 32.10 13.39
C ARG A 316 -1.40 32.71 12.37
N GLU A 317 -0.19 32.98 12.83
CA GLU A 317 0.96 33.25 11.97
C GLU A 317 1.57 31.92 11.53
N PHE A 318 1.86 31.79 10.23
CA PHE A 318 2.41 30.57 9.64
C PHE A 318 3.88 30.74 9.29
N ARG A 319 4.69 29.73 9.63
CA ARG A 319 6.14 29.68 9.30
C ARG A 319 6.42 29.25 7.87
N VAL A 320 5.42 28.70 7.19
CA VAL A 320 5.49 28.23 5.81
C VAL A 320 4.47 28.98 4.95
N PRO A 321 4.72 29.17 3.64
CA PRO A 321 3.74 29.79 2.75
C PRO A 321 2.40 29.08 2.86
N THR A 322 1.35 29.82 3.24
CA THR A 322 0.04 29.24 3.56
C THR A 322 -1.10 30.05 2.95
N GLU A 323 -1.91 29.37 2.14
CA GLU A 323 -3.18 29.87 1.63
C GLU A 323 -4.32 29.37 2.53
N ARG A 324 -5.26 30.26 2.87
CA ARG A 324 -6.36 29.99 3.81
C ARG A 324 -7.68 30.30 3.13
N ILE A 325 -8.50 29.28 2.93
CA ILE A 325 -9.76 29.42 2.20
C ILE A 325 -10.89 28.95 3.09
N ARG A 326 -11.91 29.79 3.25
CA ARG A 326 -13.16 29.41 3.90
C ARG A 326 -14.26 29.32 2.85
N ARG A 327 -15.04 28.24 2.89
CA ARG A 327 -16.19 28.03 2.00
C ARG A 327 -17.43 27.56 2.77
N PRO A 328 -18.65 27.71 2.22
CA PRO A 328 -19.83 27.05 2.79
C PRO A 328 -19.68 25.52 2.72
N ASN A 329 -20.11 24.80 3.75
CA ASN A 329 -19.98 23.34 3.82
C ASN A 329 -20.55 22.65 2.59
N GLY A 330 -19.70 21.89 1.90
CA GLY A 330 -20.05 21.17 0.67
C GLY A 330 -19.65 19.70 0.69
N GLY A 331 -18.87 19.28 1.69
CA GLY A 331 -18.30 17.95 1.78
C GLY A 331 -16.83 17.92 1.33
N LEU A 332 -16.15 16.82 1.66
CA LEU A 332 -14.70 16.68 1.49
C LEU A 332 -14.23 16.83 0.04
N ALA A 333 -14.95 16.23 -0.93
CA ALA A 333 -14.61 16.36 -2.35
C ALA A 333 -14.64 17.83 -2.84
N ALA A 334 -15.67 18.59 -2.44
CA ALA A 334 -15.79 20.02 -2.80
C ALA A 334 -14.70 20.88 -2.12
N ALA A 335 -14.35 20.55 -0.88
CA ALA A 335 -13.25 21.20 -0.17
C ALA A 335 -11.90 20.89 -0.84
N ARG A 336 -11.64 19.63 -1.20
CA ARG A 336 -10.42 19.23 -1.93
C ARG A 336 -10.31 19.94 -3.27
N ASN A 337 -11.39 19.99 -4.06
CA ASN A 337 -11.43 20.74 -5.33
C ASN A 337 -11.11 22.23 -5.14
N THR A 338 -11.63 22.84 -4.07
CA THR A 338 -11.32 24.23 -3.73
C THR A 338 -9.81 24.41 -3.46
N GLY A 339 -9.21 23.50 -2.70
CA GLY A 339 -7.77 23.52 -2.43
C GLY A 339 -6.93 23.29 -3.70
N ILE A 340 -7.31 22.33 -4.54
CA ILE A 340 -6.64 22.02 -5.81
C ILE A 340 -6.64 23.22 -6.76
N ALA A 341 -7.74 23.97 -6.81
CA ALA A 341 -7.85 25.17 -7.63
C ALA A 341 -6.90 26.29 -7.19
N ALA A 342 -6.62 26.39 -5.89
CA ALA A 342 -5.72 27.39 -5.32
C ALA A 342 -4.24 26.96 -5.28
N ALA A 343 -3.98 25.66 -5.40
CA ALA A 343 -2.64 25.09 -5.34
C ALA A 343 -1.74 25.56 -6.49
N ARG A 344 -0.54 26.04 -6.13
CA ARG A 344 0.51 26.49 -7.07
C ARG A 344 1.57 25.43 -7.33
N GLY A 345 1.65 24.40 -6.49
CA GLY A 345 2.59 23.30 -6.59
C GLY A 345 2.40 22.48 -7.86
N LYS A 346 3.51 21.96 -8.40
CA LYS A 346 3.46 20.98 -9.50
C LYS A 346 2.79 19.69 -9.08
N ARG A 347 2.90 19.36 -7.78
CA ARG A 347 2.28 18.20 -7.15
C ARG A 347 1.35 18.64 -6.02
N LEU A 348 0.34 17.81 -5.77
CA LEU A 348 -0.61 17.96 -4.69
C LEU A 348 -0.35 16.85 -3.69
N LEU A 349 -0.09 17.17 -2.42
CA LEU A 349 -0.12 16.21 -1.31
C LEU A 349 -1.49 16.29 -0.64
N LEU A 350 -2.29 15.25 -0.83
CA LEU A 350 -3.62 15.11 -0.27
C LEU A 350 -3.50 14.36 1.06
N VAL A 351 -4.00 15.00 2.12
CA VAL A 351 -3.89 14.53 3.51
C VAL A 351 -5.18 14.83 4.28
N ASN A 352 -5.39 14.13 5.38
CA ASN A 352 -6.47 14.44 6.32
C ASN A 352 -6.08 15.58 7.26
N ASP A 353 -7.05 16.27 7.87
CA ASP A 353 -6.81 17.32 8.88
C ASP A 353 -6.31 16.79 10.23
N ASP A 354 -6.30 15.47 10.41
CA ASP A 354 -5.74 14.75 11.55
C ASP A 354 -4.42 14.03 11.23
N THR A 355 -3.74 14.47 10.16
CA THR A 355 -2.43 13.97 9.78
C THR A 355 -1.34 14.67 10.59
N ILE A 356 -0.63 13.92 11.44
CA ILE A 356 0.60 14.42 12.09
C ILE A 356 1.78 14.00 11.23
N ALA A 357 2.23 14.91 10.38
CA ALA A 357 3.32 14.68 9.45
C ALA A 357 4.65 14.43 10.18
N PHE A 358 5.40 13.41 9.78
CA PHE A 358 6.79 13.28 10.24
C PHE A 358 7.65 14.38 9.63
N PRO A 359 8.75 14.81 10.28
CA PRO A 359 9.55 15.95 9.83
C PRO A 359 10.06 15.86 8.38
N ASN A 360 10.24 14.66 7.83
CA ASN A 360 10.73 14.41 6.48
C ASN A 360 9.61 14.07 5.47
N LEU A 361 8.32 14.15 5.83
CA LEU A 361 7.24 13.67 4.96
C LEU A 361 7.21 14.34 3.59
N VAL A 362 7.35 15.68 3.55
CA VAL A 362 7.41 16.44 2.29
C VAL A 362 8.61 16.02 1.44
N GLU A 363 9.79 15.88 2.07
CA GLU A 363 11.02 15.43 1.41
C GLU A 363 10.83 14.06 0.77
N GLU A 364 10.31 13.09 1.52
CA GLU A 364 10.14 11.72 1.07
C GLU A 364 9.17 11.62 -0.12
N HIS A 365 8.09 12.41 -0.14
CA HIS A 365 7.20 12.48 -1.31
C HIS A 365 7.87 13.07 -2.55
N LEU A 366 8.76 14.05 -2.40
CA LEU A 366 9.48 14.66 -3.52
C LEU A 366 10.59 13.73 -4.05
N VAL A 367 11.36 13.13 -3.16
CA VAL A 367 12.45 12.20 -3.48
C VAL A 367 11.93 10.97 -4.19
N ALA A 368 10.83 10.37 -3.71
CA ALA A 368 10.26 9.16 -4.32
C ALA A 368 9.92 9.32 -5.81
N VAL A 369 9.49 10.52 -6.23
CA VAL A 369 9.21 10.82 -7.64
C VAL A 369 10.51 11.03 -8.42
N ALA A 370 11.43 11.80 -7.84
CA ALA A 370 12.72 12.11 -8.47
C ALA A 370 13.54 10.84 -8.74
N GLU A 371 13.60 9.91 -7.78
CA GLU A 371 14.33 8.64 -7.93
C GLU A 371 13.73 7.72 -8.99
N ARG A 372 12.41 7.74 -9.16
CA ARG A 372 11.73 6.96 -10.21
C ARG A 372 11.83 7.59 -11.59
N GLY A 373 12.03 8.91 -11.66
CA GLY A 373 12.08 9.65 -12.91
C GLY A 373 10.73 9.70 -13.66
N ASP A 374 9.63 9.35 -13.00
CA ASP A 374 8.29 9.33 -13.60
C ASP A 374 7.37 10.33 -12.86
N PRO A 375 7.10 11.51 -13.46
CA PRO A 375 6.27 12.54 -12.85
C PRO A 375 4.78 12.17 -12.78
N SER A 376 4.34 11.13 -13.52
CA SER A 376 2.96 10.66 -13.53
C SER A 376 2.61 9.77 -12.33
N LEU A 377 3.62 9.23 -11.64
CA LEU A 377 3.41 8.42 -10.45
C LEU A 377 2.77 9.23 -9.32
N SER A 378 1.75 8.64 -8.73
CA SER A 378 1.24 9.03 -7.42
C SER A 378 2.07 8.32 -6.35
N VAL A 379 2.39 9.01 -5.25
CA VAL A 379 3.18 8.45 -4.15
C VAL A 379 2.29 8.33 -2.93
N LEU A 380 1.95 7.10 -2.55
CA LEU A 380 1.25 6.78 -1.31
C LEU A 380 2.26 6.56 -0.19
N GLY A 381 2.15 7.34 0.88
CA GLY A 381 2.93 7.18 2.11
C GLY A 381 2.28 6.21 3.11
N THR A 382 2.99 5.91 4.20
CA THR A 382 2.44 5.12 5.32
C THR A 382 1.67 6.04 6.26
N PHE A 383 0.48 5.61 6.70
CA PHE A 383 -0.35 6.34 7.66
C PHE A 383 -0.59 5.47 8.90
N GLU A 384 0.18 5.72 9.94
CA GLU A 384 0.36 4.84 11.09
C GLU A 384 -0.54 5.24 12.26
N GLN A 385 -0.93 4.26 13.08
CA GLN A 385 -1.55 4.57 14.37
C GLN A 385 -0.51 4.98 15.41
N PRO A 386 -0.82 5.93 16.31
CA PRO A 386 0.06 6.24 17.45
C PRO A 386 0.33 4.99 18.28
N ALA A 387 1.58 4.79 18.74
CA ALA A 387 1.95 3.62 19.53
C ALA A 387 1.05 3.39 20.76
N SER A 388 0.60 4.47 21.41
CA SER A 388 -0.33 4.40 22.55
C SER A 388 -1.73 3.90 22.17
N ALA A 389 -2.15 4.03 20.90
CA ALA A 389 -3.41 3.48 20.43
C ALA A 389 -3.33 1.96 20.30
N LEU A 390 -2.15 1.41 19.95
CA LEU A 390 -1.92 -0.03 19.76
C LEU A 390 -1.94 -0.86 21.06
N ASP A 391 -2.05 -0.20 22.21
CA ASP A 391 -2.35 -0.84 23.48
C ASP A 391 -3.78 -1.41 23.49
N ASN A 392 -4.71 -0.77 22.78
CA ASN A 392 -6.07 -1.26 22.60
C ASN A 392 -6.12 -2.39 21.56
N VAL A 393 -6.85 -3.46 21.87
CA VAL A 393 -6.94 -4.66 21.01
C VAL A 393 -7.56 -4.38 19.64
N LEU A 394 -8.57 -3.52 19.54
CA LEU A 394 -9.21 -3.18 18.28
C LEU A 394 -8.23 -2.42 17.40
N MET A 395 -7.58 -1.39 17.95
CA MET A 395 -6.60 -0.61 17.20
C MET A 395 -5.43 -1.45 16.72
N ARG A 396 -4.93 -2.39 17.55
CA ARG A 396 -3.89 -3.35 17.14
C ARG A 396 -4.38 -4.24 16.00
N HIS A 397 -5.59 -4.79 16.09
CA HIS A 397 -6.19 -5.58 15.01
C HIS A 397 -6.34 -4.77 13.71
N LEU A 398 -6.76 -3.50 13.79
CA LEU A 398 -6.91 -2.65 12.61
C LEU A 398 -5.57 -2.28 11.95
N GLU A 399 -4.51 -2.13 12.73
CA GLU A 399 -3.14 -1.91 12.22
C GLU A 399 -2.59 -3.18 11.53
N ASP A 400 -2.83 -4.35 12.12
CA ASP A 400 -2.29 -5.63 11.66
C ASP A 400 -3.12 -6.28 10.53
N SER A 401 -4.29 -5.72 10.19
CA SER A 401 -5.22 -6.28 9.23
C SER A 401 -5.47 -5.38 8.03
N ASN A 402 -6.26 -5.88 7.08
CA ASN A 402 -6.62 -5.16 5.86
C ASN A 402 -8.05 -4.60 5.91
N GLU A 403 -8.65 -4.44 7.10
CA GLU A 403 -10.06 -4.02 7.24
C GLU A 403 -10.31 -2.55 6.90
N VAL A 404 -9.34 -1.67 7.15
CA VAL A 404 -9.47 -0.23 6.91
C VAL A 404 -8.63 0.19 5.71
N PHE A 405 -7.32 -0.06 5.79
CA PHE A 405 -6.35 0.11 4.71
C PHE A 405 -5.58 -1.18 4.56
N CYS A 406 -5.41 -1.65 3.35
CA CYS A 406 -4.73 -2.93 3.14
C CYS A 406 -3.20 -2.76 3.07
N TYR A 407 -2.62 -1.97 3.97
CA TYR A 407 -1.17 -1.74 4.06
C TYR A 407 -0.42 -3.03 4.41
N ALA A 408 -1.03 -3.95 5.16
CA ALA A 408 -0.41 -5.20 5.59
C ALA A 408 -0.01 -6.12 4.41
N ASP A 409 -0.68 -5.97 3.25
CA ASP A 409 -0.37 -6.71 2.02
C ASP A 409 0.53 -5.93 1.05
N MET A 410 0.85 -4.67 1.35
CA MET A 410 1.62 -3.81 0.45
C MET A 410 3.13 -3.97 0.66
N GLN A 411 3.85 -3.96 -0.45
CA GLN A 411 5.30 -4.09 -0.50
C GLN A 411 5.93 -2.72 -0.75
N PRO A 412 6.83 -2.23 0.13
CA PRO A 412 7.52 -0.96 -0.07
C PRO A 412 8.25 -0.90 -1.41
N GLY A 413 8.07 0.20 -2.14
CA GLY A 413 8.65 0.43 -3.46
C GLY A 413 7.87 -0.19 -4.61
N SER A 414 6.83 -0.99 -4.36
CA SER A 414 5.98 -1.56 -5.41
C SER A 414 4.99 -0.55 -5.97
N VAL A 415 4.56 -0.78 -7.20
CA VAL A 415 3.62 0.07 -7.94
C VAL A 415 2.27 -0.66 -8.09
N TYR A 416 1.21 0.01 -7.67
CA TYR A 416 -0.16 -0.46 -7.61
C TYR A 416 -1.06 0.33 -8.57
N GLY A 417 -2.32 -0.09 -8.69
CA GLY A 417 -3.34 0.57 -9.49
C GLY A 417 -4.25 1.48 -8.66
N TRP A 418 -5.37 1.84 -9.28
CA TRP A 418 -6.43 2.72 -8.76
C TRP A 418 -6.97 2.32 -7.39
N ASN A 419 -7.01 1.01 -7.09
CA ASN A 419 -7.52 0.48 -5.83
C ASN A 419 -6.67 0.86 -4.61
N ARG A 420 -5.47 1.43 -4.81
CA ARG A 420 -4.56 1.95 -3.77
C ARG A 420 -4.39 3.47 -3.80
N PHE A 421 -5.23 4.20 -4.53
CA PHE A 421 -5.21 5.66 -4.53
C PHE A 421 -5.90 6.20 -3.26
N TRP A 422 -5.19 6.19 -2.13
CA TRP A 422 -5.74 6.61 -0.83
C TRP A 422 -5.25 7.99 -0.43
N THR A 423 -6.18 8.93 -0.32
CA THR A 423 -5.83 10.37 -0.18
C THR A 423 -5.61 10.83 1.26
N CYS A 424 -5.36 9.89 2.18
CA CYS A 424 -4.99 10.18 3.57
C CYS A 424 -3.51 10.56 3.72
N ASN A 425 -2.65 10.11 2.80
CA ASN A 425 -1.23 10.47 2.72
C ASN A 425 -0.70 10.18 1.31
N LEU A 426 -1.15 10.93 0.30
CA LEU A 426 -0.80 10.64 -1.10
C LEU A 426 -0.48 11.91 -1.89
N SER A 427 0.68 11.91 -2.56
CA SER A 427 1.04 12.95 -3.52
C SER A 427 0.73 12.54 -4.97
N VAL A 428 0.28 13.49 -5.80
CA VAL A 428 -0.10 13.26 -7.19
C VAL A 428 0.21 14.49 -8.05
N SER A 429 0.39 14.31 -9.37
CA SER A 429 0.55 15.43 -10.31
C SER A 429 -0.67 16.34 -10.31
N ALA A 430 -0.45 17.65 -10.11
CA ALA A 430 -1.52 18.65 -10.15
C ALA A 430 -2.15 18.75 -11.54
N GLU A 431 -1.34 18.62 -12.59
CA GLU A 431 -1.81 18.63 -13.98
C GLU A 431 -2.74 17.45 -14.26
N LEU A 432 -2.36 16.24 -13.87
CA LEU A 432 -3.18 15.05 -14.10
C LEU A 432 -4.52 15.13 -13.36
N VAL A 433 -4.54 15.63 -12.13
CA VAL A 433 -5.79 15.84 -11.38
C VAL A 433 -6.69 16.85 -12.07
N ARG A 434 -6.14 17.97 -12.59
CA ARG A 434 -6.91 18.96 -13.35
C ARG A 434 -7.47 18.36 -14.65
N ARG A 435 -6.66 17.59 -15.39
CA ARG A 435 -7.09 16.89 -16.61
C ARG A 435 -8.16 15.84 -16.35
N ALA A 436 -8.10 15.16 -15.20
CA ALA A 436 -9.12 14.20 -14.78
C ALA A 436 -10.42 14.87 -14.29
N GLY A 437 -10.44 16.20 -14.10
CA GLY A 437 -11.61 16.96 -13.65
C GLY A 437 -11.77 17.05 -12.12
N GLY A 438 -10.70 16.78 -11.34
CA GLY A 438 -10.74 16.84 -9.88
C GLY A 438 -11.59 15.72 -9.24
N PHE A 439 -11.98 15.91 -7.97
CA PHE A 439 -12.86 14.99 -7.25
C PHE A 439 -14.32 15.14 -7.70
N ASP A 440 -15.05 14.02 -7.77
CA ASP A 440 -16.49 14.04 -8.03
C ASP A 440 -17.24 14.39 -6.73
N GLU A 441 -17.86 15.58 -6.70
CA GLU A 441 -18.56 16.11 -5.52
C GLU A 441 -19.88 15.39 -5.20
N SER A 442 -20.32 14.45 -6.03
CA SER A 442 -21.47 13.61 -5.70
C SER A 442 -21.19 12.54 -4.66
N PHE A 443 -19.93 12.16 -4.45
CA PHE A 443 -19.52 11.29 -3.36
C PHE A 443 -19.58 12.09 -2.04
N ARG A 444 -20.79 12.24 -1.51
CA ARG A 444 -21.05 13.01 -0.28
C ARG A 444 -20.86 12.21 1.01
N ARG A 445 -20.85 10.88 0.91
CA ARG A 445 -20.55 10.00 2.04
C ARG A 445 -19.07 9.67 2.04
N TYR A 446 -18.56 9.29 3.20
CA TYR A 446 -17.20 8.80 3.34
C TYR A 446 -16.99 7.52 2.51
N GLY A 447 -16.02 7.56 1.59
CA GLY A 447 -15.55 6.40 0.84
C GLY A 447 -15.68 6.58 -0.68
N CYS A 448 -14.71 5.98 -1.39
CA CYS A 448 -14.63 5.86 -2.84
C CYS A 448 -14.48 7.16 -3.63
N GLU A 449 -14.49 8.35 -3.01
CA GLU A 449 -14.24 9.61 -3.72
C GLU A 449 -12.80 9.69 -4.25
N ASP A 450 -11.86 9.11 -3.52
CA ASP A 450 -10.46 8.96 -3.91
C ASP A 450 -10.25 7.84 -4.92
N THR A 451 -10.85 6.67 -4.67
CA THR A 451 -10.86 5.53 -5.58
C THR A 451 -11.39 5.91 -6.97
N ASP A 452 -12.49 6.68 -7.04
CA ASP A 452 -13.05 7.21 -8.29
C ASP A 452 -12.03 8.06 -9.07
N LEU A 453 -11.34 8.97 -8.38
CA LEU A 453 -10.30 9.78 -8.99
C LEU A 453 -9.12 8.91 -9.46
N GLY A 454 -8.72 7.92 -8.66
CA GLY A 454 -7.70 6.94 -9.04
C GLY A 454 -7.99 6.24 -10.36
N VAL A 455 -9.23 5.75 -10.55
CA VAL A 455 -9.66 5.11 -11.81
C VAL A 455 -9.58 6.06 -12.99
N ARG A 456 -9.99 7.32 -12.81
CA ARG A 456 -9.94 8.33 -13.87
C ARG A 456 -8.50 8.74 -14.21
N LEU A 457 -7.61 8.78 -13.22
CA LEU A 457 -6.19 9.08 -13.39
C LEU A 457 -5.44 7.97 -14.13
N GLU A 458 -5.80 6.70 -13.93
CA GLU A 458 -5.20 5.58 -14.68
C GLU A 458 -5.40 5.69 -16.19
N ALA A 459 -6.51 6.31 -16.65
CA ALA A 459 -6.72 6.57 -18.07
C ALA A 459 -5.67 7.53 -18.67
N PHE A 460 -4.93 8.26 -17.83
CA PHE A 460 -3.80 9.10 -18.20
C PHE A 460 -2.44 8.47 -17.85
N GLY A 461 -2.40 7.16 -17.59
CA GLY A 461 -1.19 6.41 -17.28
C GLY A 461 -0.72 6.51 -15.82
N ALA A 462 -1.45 7.21 -14.95
CA ALA A 462 -1.06 7.34 -13.54
C ALA A 462 -1.10 5.99 -12.82
N ARG A 463 -0.11 5.73 -11.97
CA ARG A 463 -0.02 4.55 -11.09
C ARG A 463 0.37 4.97 -9.68
N VAL A 464 0.23 4.08 -8.70
CA VAL A 464 0.48 4.39 -7.28
C VAL A 464 1.73 3.68 -6.77
N LEU A 465 2.81 4.41 -6.53
CA LEU A 465 3.99 3.93 -5.82
C LEU A 465 3.72 3.93 -4.30
N TYR A 466 3.91 2.79 -3.63
CA TYR A 466 3.94 2.77 -2.17
C TYR A 466 5.33 3.12 -1.65
N HIS A 467 5.48 4.29 -1.04
CA HIS A 467 6.73 4.77 -0.45
C HIS A 467 6.65 4.76 1.07
N ALA A 468 7.12 3.67 1.68
CA ALA A 468 6.91 3.42 3.10
C ALA A 468 7.56 4.46 4.04
N GLU A 469 8.61 5.14 3.58
CA GLU A 469 9.34 6.17 4.34
C GLU A 469 8.61 7.52 4.41
N ALA A 470 7.65 7.78 3.52
CA ALA A 470 6.76 8.93 3.63
C ALA A 470 5.72 8.67 4.73
N ARG A 471 6.10 8.93 6.00
CA ARG A 471 5.33 8.53 7.18
C ARG A 471 4.51 9.68 7.78
N ALA A 472 3.32 9.36 8.27
CA ALA A 472 2.51 10.25 9.09
C ALA A 472 1.73 9.45 10.15
N LEU A 473 1.39 10.08 11.27
CA LEU A 473 0.48 9.48 12.27
C LEU A 473 -0.94 9.94 12.04
N HIS A 474 -1.87 9.01 12.22
CA HIS A 474 -3.29 9.27 12.20
C HIS A 474 -3.77 9.68 13.59
N ARG A 475 -4.07 10.97 13.79
CA ARG A 475 -4.59 11.51 15.05
C ARG A 475 -6.09 11.21 15.20
N HIS A 476 -6.47 9.95 15.03
CA HIS A 476 -7.85 9.49 15.14
C HIS A 476 -7.88 8.01 15.54
N VAL A 477 -8.52 7.75 16.67
CA VAL A 477 -8.70 6.41 17.22
C VAL A 477 -10.11 5.96 16.86
N LEU A 478 -10.22 4.80 16.22
CA LEU A 478 -11.49 4.24 15.79
C LEU A 478 -12.02 3.27 16.87
N ASP A 479 -13.19 3.55 17.41
CA ASP A 479 -13.88 2.59 18.28
C ASP A 479 -14.78 1.63 17.49
N PHE A 480 -15.36 0.66 18.20
CA PHE A 480 -16.22 -0.35 17.61
C PHE A 480 -17.43 0.23 16.86
N ASP A 481 -18.10 1.24 17.45
CA ASP A 481 -19.32 1.81 16.87
C ASP A 481 -18.99 2.65 15.63
N ALA A 482 -17.87 3.38 15.67
CA ALA A 482 -17.32 4.11 14.55
C ALA A 482 -16.90 3.17 13.41
N LEU A 483 -16.26 2.02 13.70
CA LEU A 483 -15.93 0.99 12.71
C LEU A 483 -17.18 0.40 12.06
N ALA A 484 -18.18 0.01 12.86
CA ALA A 484 -19.43 -0.54 12.36
C ALA A 484 -20.18 0.45 11.45
N LYS A 485 -20.23 1.73 11.84
CA LYS A 485 -20.79 2.80 11.02
C LYS A 485 -19.99 2.98 9.73
N ARG A 486 -18.66 3.07 9.82
CA ARG A 486 -17.76 3.22 8.68
C ARG A 486 -17.99 2.12 7.66
N ASN A 487 -17.98 0.85 8.06
CA ASN A 487 -18.02 -0.26 7.12
C ASN A 487 -19.36 -0.32 6.36
N ARG A 488 -20.48 -0.02 7.02
CA ARG A 488 -21.77 0.18 6.32
C ARG A 488 -21.71 1.33 5.31
N THR A 489 -21.17 2.48 5.71
CA THR A 489 -21.09 3.67 4.86
C THR A 489 -20.17 3.47 3.66
N VAL A 490 -19.01 2.83 3.86
CA VAL A 490 -18.06 2.50 2.79
C VAL A 490 -18.67 1.48 1.83
N ALA A 491 -19.36 0.45 2.33
CA ALA A 491 -20.05 -0.51 1.46
C ALA A 491 -21.15 0.16 0.61
N GLN A 492 -21.92 1.10 1.16
CA GLN A 492 -22.85 1.93 0.38
C GLN A 492 -22.12 2.74 -0.71
N ALA A 493 -20.98 3.36 -0.37
CA ALA A 493 -20.19 4.13 -1.31
C ALA A 493 -19.62 3.27 -2.46
N TRP A 494 -19.23 2.03 -2.19
CA TRP A 494 -18.84 1.06 -3.22
C TRP A 494 -19.95 0.79 -4.23
N VAL A 495 -21.22 0.75 -3.81
CA VAL A 495 -22.33 0.61 -4.75
C VAL A 495 -22.42 1.80 -5.71
N ALA A 496 -22.32 3.03 -5.18
CA ALA A 496 -22.30 4.23 -6.02
C ALA A 496 -21.08 4.25 -6.96
N PHE A 497 -19.92 3.79 -6.48
CA PHE A 497 -18.72 3.62 -7.29
C PHE A 497 -18.93 2.62 -8.42
N PHE A 498 -19.50 1.43 -8.17
CA PHE A 498 -19.77 0.45 -9.23
C PHE A 498 -20.89 0.88 -10.17
N ALA A 499 -21.88 1.63 -9.69
CA ALA A 499 -22.86 2.25 -10.57
C ALA A 499 -22.17 3.18 -11.58
N LYS A 500 -21.18 3.97 -11.12
CA LYS A 500 -20.38 4.86 -11.98
C LYS A 500 -19.36 4.12 -12.86
N HIS A 501 -18.75 3.06 -12.35
CA HIS A 501 -17.69 2.27 -13.03
C HIS A 501 -18.08 0.79 -13.18
N PRO A 502 -19.16 0.46 -13.92
CA PRO A 502 -19.71 -0.89 -13.94
C PRO A 502 -18.74 -1.95 -14.47
N ARG A 503 -17.81 -1.57 -15.35
CA ARG A 503 -16.75 -2.46 -15.85
C ARG A 503 -15.87 -3.06 -14.75
N LEU A 504 -15.74 -2.36 -13.62
CA LEU A 504 -14.91 -2.81 -12.49
C LEU A 504 -15.56 -3.93 -11.68
N LEU A 505 -16.82 -4.27 -11.96
CA LEU A 505 -17.43 -5.51 -11.46
C LEU A 505 -16.80 -6.77 -12.09
N ASN A 506 -16.03 -6.62 -13.16
CA ASN A 506 -15.21 -7.69 -13.75
C ASN A 506 -13.77 -7.73 -13.21
N ASP A 507 -13.40 -6.78 -12.35
CA ASP A 507 -12.11 -6.80 -11.68
C ASP A 507 -12.02 -8.06 -10.79
N PRO A 508 -10.92 -8.86 -10.85
CA PRO A 508 -10.79 -10.10 -10.09
C PRO A 508 -11.04 -9.95 -8.58
N ASP A 509 -10.75 -8.78 -8.00
CA ASP A 509 -10.98 -8.51 -6.57
C ASP A 509 -12.48 -8.36 -6.23
N TRP A 510 -13.32 -8.15 -7.25
CA TRP A 510 -14.73 -7.77 -7.11
C TRP A 510 -15.72 -8.65 -7.87
N THR A 511 -15.28 -9.66 -8.64
CA THR A 511 -16.20 -10.54 -9.39
C THR A 511 -17.25 -11.22 -8.50
N TRP A 512 -16.94 -11.46 -7.23
CA TRP A 512 -17.85 -12.06 -6.26
C TRP A 512 -19.07 -11.19 -5.92
N VAL A 513 -19.00 -9.86 -6.08
CA VAL A 513 -20.18 -8.98 -5.86
C VAL A 513 -21.13 -8.93 -7.05
N ARG A 514 -20.65 -9.26 -8.26
CA ARG A 514 -21.40 -9.14 -9.51
C ARG A 514 -22.78 -9.82 -9.47
N GLY A 515 -22.84 -11.00 -8.85
CA GLY A 515 -24.07 -11.79 -8.73
C GLY A 515 -24.96 -11.44 -7.53
N LEU A 516 -24.59 -10.46 -6.72
CA LEU A 516 -25.33 -10.13 -5.50
C LEU A 516 -26.51 -9.20 -5.76
N SER A 517 -27.68 -9.57 -5.23
CA SER A 517 -28.86 -8.71 -5.14
C SER A 517 -29.04 -8.10 -3.75
N ALA A 518 -29.84 -7.04 -3.67
CA ALA A 518 -30.31 -6.47 -2.41
C ALA A 518 -31.04 -7.54 -1.57
N ALA A 519 -31.88 -8.36 -2.22
CA ALA A 519 -32.58 -9.46 -1.57
C ALA A 519 -31.63 -10.53 -1.03
N ASP A 520 -30.52 -10.85 -1.72
CA ASP A 520 -29.50 -11.78 -1.19
C ASP A 520 -28.83 -11.20 0.06
N CYS A 521 -28.53 -9.90 0.02
CA CYS A 521 -27.92 -9.20 1.14
C CYS A 521 -28.85 -9.15 2.36
N GLU A 522 -30.13 -8.81 2.17
CA GLU A 522 -31.15 -8.81 3.21
C GLU A 522 -31.34 -10.21 3.82
N ARG A 523 -31.45 -11.25 2.98
CA ARG A 523 -31.56 -12.64 3.47
C ARG A 523 -30.35 -13.06 4.29
N ALA A 524 -29.13 -12.70 3.87
CA ALA A 524 -27.92 -13.00 4.62
C ALA A 524 -27.88 -12.31 5.99
N VAL A 525 -28.35 -11.06 6.06
CA VAL A 525 -28.48 -10.31 7.32
C VAL A 525 -29.56 -10.95 8.21
N ASP A 526 -30.71 -11.31 7.64
CA ASP A 526 -31.82 -11.91 8.39
C ASP A 526 -31.48 -13.28 8.98
N GLN A 527 -30.72 -14.10 8.26
CA GLN A 527 -30.23 -15.39 8.76
C GLN A 527 -29.36 -15.25 10.02
N ARG A 528 -28.62 -14.14 10.14
CA ARG A 528 -27.74 -13.86 11.29
C ARG A 528 -28.38 -12.97 12.35
N ARG A 529 -29.56 -12.41 12.09
CA ARG A 529 -30.29 -11.52 12.99
C ARG A 529 -30.48 -12.06 14.41
N PRO A 530 -30.77 -13.37 14.63
CA PRO A 530 -30.92 -13.91 15.99
C PRO A 530 -29.65 -13.81 16.85
N GLU A 531 -28.47 -13.88 16.23
CA GLU A 531 -27.17 -13.87 16.89
C GLU A 531 -26.51 -12.49 16.92
N LEU A 532 -26.93 -11.58 16.04
CA LEU A 532 -26.28 -10.29 15.81
C LEU A 532 -26.09 -9.48 17.11
N VAL A 533 -27.11 -9.40 17.95
CA VAL A 533 -27.04 -8.66 19.23
C VAL A 533 -25.97 -9.24 20.15
N ALA A 534 -25.84 -10.57 20.20
CA ALA A 534 -24.84 -11.23 21.03
C ALA A 534 -23.42 -11.04 20.46
N LEU A 535 -23.26 -11.16 19.14
CA LEU A 535 -21.99 -10.94 18.45
C LEU A 535 -21.50 -9.49 18.62
N GLU A 536 -22.37 -8.50 18.38
CA GLU A 536 -22.03 -7.08 18.54
C GLU A 536 -21.68 -6.76 20.00
N ARG A 537 -22.42 -7.32 20.96
CA ARG A 537 -22.09 -7.14 22.38
C ARG A 537 -20.73 -7.74 22.73
N ALA A 538 -20.46 -8.97 22.32
CA ALA A 538 -19.18 -9.64 22.60
C ALA A 538 -18.00 -8.90 21.97
N ALA A 539 -18.12 -8.53 20.69
CA ALA A 539 -17.07 -7.80 19.98
C ALA A 539 -16.84 -6.40 20.56
N ARG A 540 -17.90 -5.69 20.95
CA ARG A 540 -17.80 -4.37 21.57
C ARG A 540 -17.09 -4.40 22.92
N GLU A 541 -17.37 -5.40 23.75
CA GLU A 541 -16.68 -5.52 25.04
C GLU A 541 -15.22 -5.92 24.85
N LEU A 542 -14.92 -6.86 23.93
CA LEU A 542 -13.54 -7.21 23.61
C LEU A 542 -12.77 -6.02 23.02
N ALA A 543 -13.36 -5.26 22.10
CA ALA A 543 -12.75 -4.10 21.45
C ALA A 543 -12.27 -3.01 22.43
N ARG A 544 -12.76 -2.99 23.68
CA ARG A 544 -12.34 -2.04 24.71
C ARG A 544 -11.12 -2.50 25.51
N VAL A 545 -10.70 -3.76 25.37
CA VAL A 545 -9.62 -4.33 26.18
C VAL A 545 -8.28 -3.68 25.82
N ASP A 546 -7.58 -3.21 26.84
CA ASP A 546 -6.21 -2.70 26.77
C ASP A 546 -5.23 -3.87 26.99
N VAL A 547 -4.87 -4.53 25.89
CA VAL A 547 -3.93 -5.65 25.88
C VAL A 547 -2.51 -5.18 26.14
N GLY A 548 -2.15 -3.94 25.80
CA GLY A 548 -0.82 -3.39 26.07
C GLY A 548 -0.56 -3.19 27.56
N ALA A 549 -1.52 -2.62 28.29
CA ALA A 549 -1.43 -2.50 29.75
C ALA A 549 -1.46 -3.87 30.44
N PHE A 550 -2.24 -4.81 29.91
CA PHE A 550 -2.24 -6.20 30.39
C PHE A 550 -0.87 -6.85 30.21
N ASP A 551 -0.29 -6.78 29.01
CA ASP A 551 1.02 -7.36 28.68
C ASP A 551 2.14 -6.77 29.56
N ARG A 552 2.11 -5.44 29.80
CA ARG A 552 3.07 -4.78 30.70
C ARG A 552 2.94 -5.24 32.14
N ARG A 553 1.72 -5.51 32.62
CA ARG A 553 1.46 -5.91 34.02
C ARG A 553 1.64 -7.40 34.25
N PHE A 554 1.35 -8.22 33.26
CA PHE A 554 1.35 -9.68 33.34
C PHE A 554 2.07 -10.31 32.14
N PRO A 555 3.38 -10.05 31.94
CA PRO A 555 4.12 -10.50 30.76
C PRO A 555 4.12 -12.03 30.59
N ALA A 556 4.06 -12.78 31.69
CA ALA A 556 3.95 -14.24 31.70
C ALA A 556 2.62 -14.78 31.12
N LEU A 557 1.62 -13.91 30.91
CA LEU A 557 0.31 -14.25 30.35
C LEU A 557 0.07 -13.62 28.96
N ALA A 558 1.12 -13.21 28.24
CA ALA A 558 0.98 -12.57 26.92
C ALA A 558 0.17 -13.40 25.89
N ASP A 559 0.15 -14.73 26.04
CA ASP A 559 -0.69 -15.60 25.18
C ASP A 559 -2.19 -15.32 25.37
N ALA A 560 -2.62 -14.82 26.54
CA ALA A 560 -4.00 -14.39 26.76
C ALA A 560 -4.36 -13.20 25.87
N SER A 561 -3.49 -12.21 25.74
CA SER A 561 -3.67 -11.06 24.85
C SER A 561 -3.73 -11.48 23.38
N ALA A 562 -2.87 -12.41 22.95
CA ALA A 562 -2.90 -12.97 21.60
C ALA A 562 -4.22 -13.70 21.31
N ASN A 563 -4.71 -14.48 22.28
CA ASN A 563 -6.01 -15.15 22.18
C ASN A 563 -7.17 -14.13 22.13
N THR A 564 -7.11 -13.06 22.93
CA THR A 564 -8.10 -11.97 22.90
C THR A 564 -8.14 -11.28 21.53
N LEU A 565 -6.98 -10.99 20.93
CA LEU A 565 -6.90 -10.47 19.56
C LEU A 565 -7.55 -11.41 18.55
N LYS A 566 -7.21 -12.70 18.62
CA LYS A 566 -7.76 -13.71 17.72
C LYS A 566 -9.28 -13.82 17.85
N SER A 567 -9.82 -13.85 19.07
CA SER A 567 -11.26 -13.89 19.30
C SER A 567 -11.97 -12.64 18.79
N LEU A 568 -11.38 -11.45 18.97
CA LEU A 568 -11.94 -10.22 18.41
C LEU A 568 -11.94 -10.27 16.87
N ALA A 569 -10.84 -10.71 16.26
CA ALA A 569 -10.71 -10.81 14.81
C ALA A 569 -11.77 -11.75 14.20
N GLU A 570 -12.02 -12.90 14.83
CA GLU A 570 -13.06 -13.84 14.39
C GLU A 570 -14.47 -13.22 14.47
N LEU A 571 -14.78 -12.49 15.55
CA LEU A 571 -16.05 -11.79 15.68
C LEU A 571 -16.20 -10.64 14.66
N LEU A 572 -15.15 -9.85 14.47
CA LEU A 572 -15.15 -8.74 13.51
C LEU A 572 -15.31 -9.25 12.08
N LYS A 573 -14.70 -10.38 11.72
CA LYS A 573 -14.89 -11.01 10.41
C LYS A 573 -16.38 -11.29 10.12
N GLU A 574 -17.08 -11.88 11.08
CA GLU A 574 -18.51 -12.19 10.97
C GLU A 574 -19.37 -10.92 10.91
N LEU A 575 -19.09 -9.96 11.80
CA LEU A 575 -19.82 -8.69 11.85
C LEU A 575 -19.60 -7.83 10.61
N ASN A 576 -18.37 -7.80 10.10
CA ASN A 576 -18.01 -7.03 8.91
C ASN A 576 -18.76 -7.56 7.68
N ALA A 577 -18.89 -8.89 7.54
CA ALA A 577 -19.72 -9.47 6.50
C ALA A 577 -21.18 -8.97 6.59
N ILE A 578 -21.76 -8.87 7.79
CA ILE A 578 -23.13 -8.37 7.99
C ILE A 578 -23.22 -6.87 7.67
N TRP A 579 -22.31 -6.05 8.18
CA TRP A 579 -22.30 -4.60 7.96
C TRP A 579 -22.13 -4.23 6.49
N TRP A 580 -21.27 -4.95 5.76
CA TRP A 580 -21.12 -4.75 4.31
C TRP A 580 -22.39 -5.11 3.55
N ARG A 581 -23.08 -6.21 3.92
CA ARG A 581 -24.36 -6.59 3.29
C ARG A 581 -25.46 -5.55 3.55
N GLN A 582 -25.55 -5.03 4.77
CA GLN A 582 -26.43 -3.91 5.09
C GLN A 582 -26.12 -2.69 4.23
N GLY A 583 -24.82 -2.37 4.07
CA GLY A 583 -24.40 -1.25 3.24
C GLY A 583 -24.68 -1.47 1.75
N PHE A 584 -24.44 -2.65 1.21
CA PHE A 584 -24.75 -2.98 -0.18
C PHE A 584 -26.25 -2.91 -0.48
N ALA A 585 -27.10 -3.50 0.38
CA ALA A 585 -28.55 -3.42 0.19
C ALA A 585 -29.05 -1.96 0.19
N ALA A 586 -28.60 -1.15 1.15
CA ALA A 586 -28.94 0.26 1.21
C ALA A 586 -28.41 1.05 0.00
N GLY A 587 -27.17 0.79 -0.43
CA GLY A 587 -26.58 1.43 -1.59
C GLY A 587 -27.31 1.08 -2.89
N LEU A 588 -27.71 -0.18 -3.06
CA LEU A 588 -28.48 -0.63 -4.23
C LEU A 588 -29.85 0.05 -4.28
N ALA A 589 -30.55 0.12 -3.15
CA ALA A 589 -31.82 0.83 -3.03
C ALA A 589 -31.68 2.32 -3.38
N GLU A 590 -30.62 2.99 -2.93
CA GLU A 590 -30.35 4.39 -3.25
C GLU A 590 -30.04 4.63 -4.72
N GLN A 591 -29.42 3.65 -5.41
CA GLN A 591 -29.19 3.70 -6.85
C GLN A 591 -30.41 3.24 -7.68
N GLY A 592 -31.51 2.83 -7.03
CA GLY A 592 -32.69 2.28 -7.70
C GLY A 592 -32.39 0.97 -8.45
N ALA A 593 -31.45 0.16 -7.93
CA ALA A 593 -31.04 -1.12 -8.49
C ALA A 593 -31.45 -2.28 -7.56
N GLU A 594 -31.79 -3.43 -8.13
CA GLU A 594 -32.10 -4.65 -7.37
C GLU A 594 -30.85 -5.53 -7.19
N ALA A 595 -29.88 -5.44 -8.09
CA ALA A 595 -28.62 -6.17 -8.03
C ALA A 595 -27.45 -5.42 -8.64
N PHE A 596 -26.22 -5.81 -8.31
CA PHE A 596 -25.01 -5.26 -8.96
C PHE A 596 -24.99 -5.53 -10.47
N ALA A 597 -25.54 -6.68 -10.89
CA ALA A 597 -25.71 -7.01 -12.31
C ALA A 597 -26.59 -5.99 -13.05
N ASP A 598 -27.43 -5.21 -12.37
CA ASP A 598 -28.24 -4.16 -13.02
C ASP A 598 -27.41 -2.98 -13.53
N PHE A 599 -26.21 -2.78 -12.99
CA PHE A 599 -25.26 -1.78 -13.47
C PHE A 599 -24.55 -2.23 -14.74
N LEU A 600 -24.45 -3.54 -14.96
CA LEU A 600 -23.91 -4.10 -16.17
C LEU A 600 -24.92 -3.94 -17.33
N PRO A 601 -24.43 -3.79 -18.56
CA PRO A 601 -25.30 -3.91 -19.72
C PRO A 601 -25.89 -5.33 -19.75
N PRO A 602 -27.17 -5.52 -20.16
CA PRO A 602 -27.72 -6.86 -20.36
C PRO A 602 -26.91 -7.61 -21.43
N GLU A 603 -26.99 -8.95 -21.51
CA GLU A 603 -26.35 -9.68 -22.61
C GLU A 603 -27.40 -10.28 -23.56
N PRO A 604 -27.20 -10.22 -24.89
CA PRO A 604 -26.20 -9.41 -25.61
C PRO A 604 -26.71 -7.97 -25.79
N TRP A 605 -26.13 -7.02 -25.04
CA TRP A 605 -26.37 -5.59 -25.31
C TRP A 605 -25.43 -5.15 -26.43
N PRO A 606 -25.93 -4.44 -27.45
CA PRO A 606 -25.11 -4.02 -28.58
C PRO A 606 -23.94 -3.10 -28.20
N LEU A 607 -23.87 -2.58 -26.97
CA LEU A 607 -22.75 -1.75 -26.47
C LEU A 607 -21.83 -2.46 -25.48
N ALA A 608 -21.98 -3.78 -25.28
CA ALA A 608 -21.05 -4.57 -24.48
C ALA A 608 -19.74 -4.79 -25.27
N THR A 609 -18.89 -3.77 -25.27
CA THR A 609 -17.57 -3.79 -25.92
C THR A 609 -16.52 -3.18 -24.99
N ASP A 610 -15.30 -3.71 -25.05
CA ASP A 610 -14.14 -3.24 -24.26
C ASP A 610 -13.54 -1.91 -24.79
N ALA A 611 -14.21 -1.27 -25.75
CA ALA A 611 -13.79 -0.03 -26.39
C ALA A 611 -13.50 1.13 -25.41
N PRO A 612 -12.30 1.76 -25.45
CA PRO A 612 -11.93 2.87 -24.58
C PRO A 612 -12.58 4.20 -24.97
N VAL A 613 -13.05 4.38 -26.21
CA VAL A 613 -13.76 5.57 -26.69
C VAL A 613 -15.03 5.20 -27.45
N ARG A 614 -16.14 5.91 -27.14
CA ARG A 614 -17.50 5.61 -27.61
C ARG A 614 -18.22 6.86 -28.08
N ALA A 615 -18.11 7.23 -29.35
CA ALA A 615 -18.83 8.39 -29.88
C ALA A 615 -20.28 8.01 -30.26
N ILE A 616 -21.26 8.86 -29.96
CA ILE A 616 -22.66 8.69 -30.42
C ILE A 616 -22.94 9.71 -31.51
N ALA A 617 -23.44 9.28 -32.66
CA ALA A 617 -23.82 10.17 -33.77
C ALA A 617 -25.24 9.87 -34.29
N TRP A 618 -25.86 10.84 -34.97
CA TRP A 618 -27.19 10.71 -35.58
C TRP A 618 -27.11 10.83 -37.11
N PRO A 619 -27.76 9.93 -37.88
CA PRO A 619 -27.54 9.74 -39.31
C PRO A 619 -27.86 10.89 -40.28
N ASN A 620 -27.94 12.16 -39.87
CA ASN A 620 -28.29 13.29 -40.74
C ASN A 620 -27.14 14.31 -40.84
N TRP A 621 -26.04 13.88 -41.43
CA TRP A 621 -24.81 14.64 -41.66
C TRP A 621 -24.60 14.88 -43.15
N SER A 622 -23.82 15.89 -43.49
CA SER A 622 -23.20 16.02 -44.81
C SER A 622 -21.82 15.37 -44.82
N ALA A 623 -21.31 15.05 -46.01
CA ALA A 623 -19.92 14.62 -46.16
C ALA A 623 -18.90 15.58 -45.51
N ALA A 624 -19.17 16.89 -45.50
CA ALA A 624 -18.31 17.88 -44.86
C ALA A 624 -18.35 17.78 -43.32
N ASP A 625 -19.49 17.45 -42.73
CA ASP A 625 -19.62 17.27 -41.27
C ASP A 625 -18.81 16.05 -40.80
N LEU A 626 -18.81 14.98 -41.59
CA LEU A 626 -18.01 13.79 -41.33
C LEU A 626 -16.50 14.03 -41.51
N ASP A 627 -16.11 14.78 -42.53
CA ASP A 627 -14.70 15.11 -42.76
C ASP A 627 -14.18 16.00 -41.60
N ALA A 628 -14.95 17.01 -41.17
CA ALA A 628 -14.62 17.86 -40.02
C ALA A 628 -14.51 17.05 -38.70
N LEU A 629 -15.43 16.10 -38.49
CA LEU A 629 -15.39 15.17 -37.36
C LEU A 629 -14.05 14.41 -37.32
N PHE A 630 -13.62 13.83 -38.43
CA PHE A 630 -12.39 13.04 -38.46
C PHE A 630 -11.13 13.90 -38.43
N ASP A 631 -11.19 15.17 -38.86
CA ASP A 631 -10.09 16.12 -38.67
C ASP A 631 -9.89 16.48 -37.20
N GLU A 632 -10.97 16.74 -36.47
CA GLU A 632 -10.89 17.15 -35.07
C GLU A 632 -10.56 15.98 -34.13
N PHE A 633 -11.12 14.80 -34.40
CA PHE A 633 -10.96 13.61 -33.56
C PHE A 633 -10.04 12.57 -34.19
N GLY A 634 -9.17 12.98 -35.11
CA GLY A 634 -8.27 12.09 -35.84
C GLY A 634 -7.44 11.20 -34.93
N ASP A 635 -6.90 11.76 -33.84
CA ASP A 635 -6.10 11.03 -32.84
C ASP A 635 -6.92 9.96 -32.10
N VAL A 636 -8.22 10.20 -31.92
CA VAL A 636 -9.15 9.27 -31.29
C VAL A 636 -9.43 8.10 -32.22
N PHE A 637 -9.74 8.38 -33.49
CA PHE A 637 -10.13 7.38 -34.48
C PHE A 637 -8.94 6.66 -35.14
N ALA A 638 -7.71 7.16 -34.96
CA ALA A 638 -6.47 6.53 -35.40
C ALA A 638 -6.09 5.28 -34.57
N GLY A 639 -6.66 5.11 -33.38
CA GLY A 639 -6.49 3.91 -32.53
C GLY A 639 -7.17 2.69 -33.15
N ARG A 640 -6.39 1.65 -33.46
CA ARG A 640 -6.83 0.45 -34.17
C ARG A 640 -7.58 -0.52 -33.24
N GLU A 641 -8.59 -1.18 -33.80
CA GLU A 641 -9.40 -2.30 -33.25
C GLU A 641 -10.39 -2.02 -32.09
N GLU A 642 -10.17 -1.02 -31.23
CA GLU A 642 -11.01 -0.85 -30.04
C GLU A 642 -12.03 0.30 -30.10
N ASN A 643 -12.15 1.06 -31.18
CA ASN A 643 -13.08 2.22 -31.21
C ASN A 643 -14.48 1.84 -31.71
N CYS A 644 -15.53 2.31 -31.02
CA CYS A 644 -16.92 2.09 -31.39
C CYS A 644 -17.65 3.40 -31.66
N LEU A 645 -18.18 3.58 -32.88
CA LEU A 645 -19.17 4.63 -33.17
C LEU A 645 -20.57 4.05 -33.02
N VAL A 646 -21.38 4.68 -32.17
CA VAL A 646 -22.75 4.32 -31.89
C VAL A 646 -23.67 5.22 -32.70
N LEU A 647 -24.37 4.67 -33.70
CA LEU A 647 -25.35 5.40 -34.48
C LEU A 647 -26.73 5.28 -33.86
N ARG A 648 -27.31 6.40 -33.43
CA ARG A 648 -28.72 6.45 -33.02
C ARG A 648 -29.54 6.76 -34.25
N HIS A 649 -30.26 5.77 -34.77
CA HIS A 649 -31.15 5.93 -35.92
C HIS A 649 -32.59 6.20 -35.48
N ASP A 650 -33.25 7.15 -36.12
CA ASP A 650 -34.68 7.39 -36.02
C ASP A 650 -35.29 7.39 -37.42
N ALA A 651 -35.87 6.26 -37.79
CA ALA A 651 -36.46 6.03 -39.11
C ALA A 651 -37.52 7.04 -39.56
N ARG A 652 -37.97 7.94 -38.67
CA ARG A 652 -38.91 9.03 -39.01
C ARG A 652 -38.22 10.28 -39.55
N ILE A 653 -36.94 10.50 -39.22
CA ILE A 653 -36.23 11.76 -39.47
C ILE A 653 -34.83 11.57 -40.04
N ASP A 654 -34.25 10.38 -39.89
CA ASP A 654 -32.91 10.07 -40.37
C ASP A 654 -32.99 9.31 -41.71
N PRO A 655 -32.02 9.48 -42.62
CA PRO A 655 -31.94 8.72 -43.87
C PRO A 655 -31.82 7.21 -43.61
N PRO A 656 -32.09 6.37 -44.62
CA PRO A 656 -31.96 4.92 -44.49
C PRO A 656 -30.62 4.51 -43.86
N GLN A 657 -30.67 3.62 -42.86
CA GLN A 657 -29.51 3.18 -42.08
C GLN A 657 -28.32 2.75 -42.94
N LEU A 658 -28.57 1.98 -44.00
CA LEU A 658 -27.57 1.52 -44.96
C LEU A 658 -26.88 2.66 -45.69
N GLU A 659 -27.60 3.73 -46.03
CA GLU A 659 -27.04 4.90 -46.72
C GLU A 659 -26.12 5.68 -45.78
N ALA A 660 -26.57 5.92 -44.55
CA ALA A 660 -25.78 6.64 -43.55
C ALA A 660 -24.51 5.87 -43.15
N GLN A 661 -24.61 4.54 -42.99
CA GLN A 661 -23.44 3.69 -42.72
C GLN A 661 -22.45 3.70 -43.89
N ALA A 662 -22.94 3.66 -45.13
CA ALA A 662 -22.09 3.72 -46.32
C ALA A 662 -21.36 5.06 -46.44
N GLU A 663 -22.04 6.17 -46.17
CA GLU A 663 -21.45 7.51 -46.21
C GLU A 663 -20.36 7.69 -45.15
N LEU A 664 -20.64 7.23 -43.92
CA LEU A 664 -19.68 7.20 -42.82
C LEU A 664 -18.44 6.36 -43.16
N ALA A 665 -18.64 5.15 -43.67
CA ALA A 665 -17.54 4.25 -44.05
C ALA A 665 -16.68 4.86 -45.17
N GLN A 666 -17.32 5.53 -46.15
CA GLN A 666 -16.60 6.23 -47.20
C GLN A 666 -15.80 7.41 -46.66
N ALA A 667 -16.36 8.22 -45.76
CA ALA A 667 -15.66 9.34 -45.14
C ALA A 667 -14.45 8.86 -44.31
N TYR A 668 -14.63 7.80 -43.51
CA TYR A 668 -13.55 7.18 -42.76
C TYR A 668 -12.43 6.68 -43.69
N ALA A 669 -12.79 5.94 -44.74
CA ALA A 669 -11.82 5.40 -45.70
C ALA A 669 -11.06 6.49 -46.47
N ARG A 670 -11.70 7.62 -46.78
CA ARG A 670 -11.02 8.79 -47.39
C ARG A 670 -9.97 9.37 -46.44
N ARG A 671 -10.29 9.46 -45.15
CA ARG A 671 -9.44 10.14 -44.16
C ARG A 671 -8.32 9.29 -43.60
N PHE A 672 -8.55 7.98 -43.50
CA PHE A 672 -7.61 6.99 -42.98
C PHE A 672 -7.30 5.91 -44.04
N PRO A 673 -6.61 6.27 -45.14
CA PRO A 673 -6.30 5.32 -46.21
C PRO A 673 -5.41 4.18 -45.69
N GLY A 674 -5.91 2.94 -45.79
CA GLY A 674 -5.23 1.74 -45.31
C GLY A 674 -5.51 1.37 -43.84
N GLY A 675 -6.46 2.03 -43.18
CA GLY A 675 -7.01 1.59 -41.88
C GLY A 675 -8.06 0.48 -42.03
N ASP A 676 -8.28 -0.29 -40.95
CA ASP A 676 -9.39 -1.25 -40.85
C ASP A 676 -10.74 -0.53 -40.82
N ALA A 677 -11.84 -1.25 -41.08
CA ALA A 677 -13.18 -0.66 -41.04
C ALA A 677 -13.53 -0.16 -39.62
N ILE A 678 -14.11 1.04 -39.53
CA ILE A 678 -14.68 1.55 -38.28
C ILE A 678 -15.78 0.61 -37.77
N ASN A 679 -15.75 0.25 -36.49
CA ASN A 679 -16.81 -0.55 -35.88
C ASN A 679 -18.03 0.35 -35.59
N VAL A 680 -19.15 0.03 -36.23
CA VAL A 680 -20.38 0.83 -36.18
C VAL A 680 -21.50 0.00 -35.56
N LEU A 681 -21.99 0.46 -34.42
CA LEU A 681 -23.12 -0.14 -33.73
C LEU A 681 -24.35 0.75 -33.91
N VAL A 682 -25.41 0.21 -34.51
CA VAL A 682 -26.65 0.97 -34.68
C VAL A 682 -27.63 0.64 -33.56
N LEU A 683 -28.12 1.67 -32.89
CA LEU A 683 -29.21 1.60 -31.94
C LEU A 683 -30.49 1.96 -32.67
N ASP A 684 -31.13 0.92 -33.21
CA ASP A 684 -32.49 0.97 -33.72
C ASP A 684 -33.44 0.77 -32.53
N ASP A 685 -34.41 1.66 -32.35
CA ASP A 685 -35.47 1.69 -31.32
C ASP A 685 -35.33 2.65 -30.12
N ARG A 686 -36.50 2.99 -29.55
CA ARG A 686 -36.64 3.88 -28.38
C ARG A 686 -36.17 3.16 -27.12
N LEU A 687 -34.93 3.40 -26.72
CA LEU A 687 -34.43 3.01 -25.40
C LEU A 687 -35.36 3.56 -24.28
N GLY A 688 -35.70 2.72 -23.32
CA GLY A 688 -36.41 3.16 -22.11
C GLY A 688 -35.53 4.09 -21.25
N ALA A 689 -36.12 4.75 -20.25
CA ALA A 689 -35.37 5.65 -19.36
C ALA A 689 -34.21 4.93 -18.64
N ARG A 690 -34.45 3.69 -18.20
CA ARG A 690 -33.44 2.83 -17.54
C ARG A 690 -32.27 2.51 -18.48
N ASP A 691 -32.56 2.17 -19.73
CA ASP A 691 -31.55 1.80 -20.72
C ASP A 691 -30.80 3.02 -21.25
N THR A 692 -31.49 4.17 -21.40
CA THR A 692 -30.85 5.45 -21.73
C THR A 692 -29.85 5.85 -20.65
N ALA A 693 -30.21 5.74 -19.37
CA ALA A 693 -29.30 5.99 -18.26
C ALA A 693 -28.11 5.00 -18.24
N ARG A 694 -28.33 3.72 -18.61
CA ARG A 694 -27.26 2.72 -18.77
C ARG A 694 -26.28 3.10 -19.88
N VAL A 695 -26.77 3.56 -21.03
CA VAL A 695 -25.93 4.07 -22.14
C VAL A 695 -25.10 5.27 -21.68
N GLY A 696 -25.71 6.24 -20.99
CA GLY A 696 -25.01 7.41 -20.47
C GLY A 696 -23.82 7.07 -19.57
N ARG A 697 -23.98 6.09 -18.67
CA ARG A 697 -22.90 5.61 -17.79
C ARG A 697 -21.76 4.89 -18.52
N ALA A 698 -22.05 4.38 -19.72
CA ALA A 698 -21.09 3.67 -20.55
C ALA A 698 -20.29 4.62 -21.45
N VAL A 699 -20.79 5.81 -21.77
CA VAL A 699 -20.20 6.70 -22.78
C VAL A 699 -19.17 7.63 -22.13
N ARG A 700 -17.92 7.56 -22.59
CA ARG A 700 -16.82 8.41 -22.07
C ARG A 700 -16.72 9.79 -22.72
N ALA A 701 -17.18 9.94 -23.96
CA ALA A 701 -17.27 11.20 -24.70
C ALA A 701 -18.21 11.01 -25.90
N ALA A 702 -19.11 11.95 -26.20
CA ALA A 702 -20.00 11.86 -27.37
C ALA A 702 -19.93 13.12 -28.23
N ILE A 703 -20.12 12.97 -29.54
CA ILE A 703 -19.93 14.02 -30.53
C ILE A 703 -21.26 14.20 -31.28
N VAL A 704 -21.91 15.34 -31.10
CA VAL A 704 -23.18 15.65 -31.78
C VAL A 704 -22.86 16.45 -33.03
N LEU A 705 -23.08 15.81 -34.17
CA LEU A 705 -23.03 16.49 -35.46
C LEU A 705 -24.27 17.41 -35.57
N PRO A 706 -24.09 18.69 -35.98
CA PRO A 706 -25.18 19.63 -36.12
C PRO A 706 -26.18 19.13 -37.17
N SER A 707 -27.48 19.11 -36.83
CA SER A 707 -28.55 18.90 -37.82
C SER A 707 -29.84 19.60 -37.42
N ALA A 708 -30.76 19.73 -38.38
CA ALA A 708 -32.06 20.37 -38.26
C ALA A 708 -33.05 19.76 -37.22
N ALA A 709 -32.74 18.63 -36.57
CA ALA A 709 -33.62 17.92 -35.63
C ALA A 709 -33.29 18.14 -34.13
N GLU A 710 -32.91 19.37 -33.78
CA GLU A 710 -32.28 19.80 -32.51
C GLU A 710 -33.09 19.44 -31.25
N ARG A 711 -34.44 19.51 -31.29
CA ARG A 711 -35.29 19.40 -30.08
C ARG A 711 -35.40 17.98 -29.52
N VAL A 712 -35.59 16.98 -30.38
CA VAL A 712 -35.74 15.57 -29.96
C VAL A 712 -34.40 15.04 -29.45
N ARG A 713 -33.32 15.40 -30.15
CA ARG A 713 -31.95 14.98 -29.81
C ARG A 713 -31.50 15.60 -28.49
N ARG A 714 -31.75 16.90 -28.25
CA ARG A 714 -31.50 17.54 -26.93
C ARG A 714 -32.21 16.85 -25.76
N SER A 715 -33.46 16.41 -25.91
CA SER A 715 -34.16 15.71 -24.83
C SER A 715 -33.50 14.38 -24.45
N TRP A 716 -32.92 13.68 -25.42
CA TRP A 716 -32.25 12.41 -25.19
C TRP A 716 -30.87 12.60 -24.56
N LEU A 717 -30.16 13.64 -24.99
CA LEU A 717 -28.88 14.04 -24.39
C LEU A 717 -29.00 14.50 -22.94
N LEU A 718 -30.09 15.21 -22.60
CA LEU A 718 -30.44 15.52 -21.22
C LEU A 718 -30.67 14.24 -20.40
N ALA A 719 -31.28 13.21 -21.00
CA ALA A 719 -31.49 11.91 -20.35
C ALA A 719 -30.20 11.08 -20.18
N LEU A 720 -29.10 11.42 -20.89
CA LEU A 720 -27.76 10.86 -20.65
C LEU A 720 -27.01 11.56 -19.50
N HIS A 721 -27.61 12.57 -18.84
CA HIS A 721 -26.93 13.42 -17.85
C HIS A 721 -25.68 14.13 -18.40
N ALA A 722 -25.72 14.64 -19.63
CA ALA A 722 -24.55 15.25 -20.26
C ALA A 722 -24.83 16.69 -20.73
N GLU A 723 -23.77 17.50 -20.87
CA GLU A 723 -23.83 18.92 -21.26
C GLU A 723 -23.28 19.13 -22.66
N LEU A 724 -23.96 19.96 -23.46
CA LEU A 724 -23.51 20.35 -24.79
C LEU A 724 -22.59 21.57 -24.68
N VAL A 725 -21.37 21.44 -25.18
CA VAL A 725 -20.42 22.53 -25.36
C VAL A 725 -20.23 22.71 -26.86
N ALA A 726 -20.68 23.84 -27.41
CA ALA A 726 -20.41 24.18 -28.80
C ALA A 726 -18.93 24.56 -28.94
N ASP A 727 -18.24 23.98 -29.92
CA ASP A 727 -16.90 24.42 -30.31
C ASP A 727 -16.93 25.45 -31.44
N GLU A 728 -15.75 25.99 -31.76
CA GLU A 728 -15.57 27.00 -32.82
C GLU A 728 -15.96 26.50 -34.22
N VAL A 729 -16.08 25.18 -34.40
CA VAL A 729 -16.39 24.52 -35.68
C VAL A 729 -17.89 24.28 -35.86
N GLY A 730 -18.71 24.58 -34.84
CA GLY A 730 -20.15 24.34 -34.86
C GLY A 730 -20.54 22.88 -34.56
N LEU A 731 -19.59 22.07 -34.09
CA LEU A 731 -19.85 20.75 -33.52
C LEU A 731 -20.27 20.92 -32.06
N GLU A 732 -21.33 20.22 -31.64
CA GLU A 732 -21.71 20.22 -30.23
C GLU A 732 -21.04 19.02 -29.53
N ARG A 733 -20.09 19.27 -28.65
CA ARG A 733 -19.44 18.25 -27.82
C ARG A 733 -20.32 17.93 -26.62
N ILE A 734 -20.51 16.64 -26.33
CA ILE A 734 -21.16 16.20 -25.10
C ILE A 734 -20.10 15.90 -24.06
N VAL A 735 -20.06 16.72 -23.01
CA VAL A 735 -19.26 16.47 -21.82
C VAL A 735 -20.16 15.78 -20.79
N PRO A 736 -19.84 14.59 -20.27
CA PRO A 736 -20.59 14.00 -19.17
C PRO A 736 -20.67 15.02 -18.03
N ARG A 737 -21.87 15.36 -17.55
CA ARG A 737 -21.94 16.24 -16.38
C ARG A 737 -21.33 15.48 -15.21
N PRO A 738 -20.50 16.13 -14.39
CA PRO A 738 -20.19 15.59 -13.07
C PRO A 738 -21.51 15.26 -12.39
N TYR A 739 -21.60 14.06 -11.82
CA TYR A 739 -22.76 13.68 -11.03
C TYR A 739 -22.94 14.77 -9.94
N GLY A 740 -24.16 15.30 -9.76
CA GLY A 740 -24.44 16.36 -8.78
C GLY A 740 -24.60 17.82 -9.28
N ALA A 741 -24.61 18.09 -10.58
CA ALA A 741 -24.89 19.43 -11.13
C ALA A 741 -26.36 19.93 -10.97
N GLU A 742 -27.26 19.14 -10.37
CA GLU A 742 -28.70 19.44 -10.30
C GLU A 742 -29.10 20.66 -9.46
N LYS A 743 -28.16 21.41 -8.87
CA LYS A 743 -28.48 22.55 -7.99
C LYS A 743 -28.23 23.97 -8.54
N ARG A 744 -27.96 24.16 -9.83
CA ARG A 744 -27.77 25.52 -10.41
C ARG A 744 -28.77 25.96 -11.48
N LEU A 745 -30.02 25.51 -11.39
CA LEU A 745 -31.12 26.05 -12.20
C LEU A 745 -32.28 26.55 -11.33
N ALA A 746 -31.98 27.52 -10.48
CA ALA A 746 -32.96 28.45 -9.93
C ALA A 746 -32.23 29.70 -9.44
N LEU A 747 -32.29 30.77 -10.23
CA LEU A 747 -32.20 32.20 -9.86
C LEU A 747 -31.89 33.00 -11.14
N ARG A 748 -32.86 33.09 -12.04
CA ARG A 748 -33.06 34.34 -12.80
C ARG A 748 -34.38 34.90 -12.31
N ALA A 749 -34.28 35.96 -11.52
CA ALA A 749 -35.43 36.78 -11.16
C ALA A 749 -36.14 37.27 -12.44
N PRO A 750 -37.47 37.39 -12.44
CA PRO A 750 -38.14 38.13 -13.49
C PRO A 750 -37.65 39.58 -13.43
N ALA A 751 -37.18 40.10 -14.56
CA ALA A 751 -36.93 41.54 -14.70
C ALA A 751 -38.28 42.25 -14.49
N ALA A 752 -38.38 42.99 -13.38
CA ALA A 752 -39.31 44.09 -13.25
C ALA A 752 -38.59 45.34 -13.77
N ASP A 753 -38.86 45.67 -15.03
CA ASP A 753 -39.34 46.98 -15.52
C ASP A 753 -39.39 46.95 -17.05
#